data_AF-A0A2Z7DIP9-F1
#
_entry.id   AF-A0A2Z7DIP9-F1
#
_cell.length_a   1.000
_cell.length_b   1.000
_cell.length_c   1.000
_cell.angle_alpha   90.00
_cell.angle_beta   90.00
_cell.angle_gamma   90.00
#
_symmetry.space_group_name_H-M   'P 1'
#
loop_
_entity.id
_entity.type
_entity.pdbx_description
1 polymer ?
#
loop_
_entity_poly.entity_id
_entity_poly.type
_entity_poly.pdbx_seq_one_letter_code
_entity_poly.pdbx_strand_id
1 'polypeptide(L)'
;MNCFWPSDNPLLQCPATEVPIDLFGSVCLHLLAGSMEHQASISKFQSDSSAKPSSPSLEDITKLLRGQTDSQRMAGLFLVTKFCNSGDHQHTILEIYRSLDPTFLHRLLLTGMGKGPIAAGRDDAYRDTYLRLSVTVLSAFARAPQIAATQQMRAEVPLFLEILSEGSNLSILEECYEFLLLVSTAHEDGAITLFKSGGMTVLASQMPNLQDGSHAMELAMRLVQLLISKLPGETVYVEHPHELSKMVTTIAMQFAVLHNALKFEALHLLSNILSSKYSVALHVVLQSMVVDKWSTYLRVGVVAVLQNRVAPEEKLQALVLAESVISIIGEDWLIGPITLPGENNSSRTDLCILLVLESSRVEIAVLLNELAYLKYEADKNSSTSAETFMVKLRNLGVAFALVERIIKLVAKFGESEEGVNQLTYVRLCYVHGQHIVPYRTAQCCKWQGCQLTNLKWNFLSESNSNSVITEGTFSKILGGLDETIGVVLDYLQDAKEHGHKKGDDLLASVRVVGSYLAEAPDACRDKVRQLLGYMLSVEGNDEPNSSYSICFLLPMLCQITMRSDGCEMVASTGAFRLVIGHLIALIDSSSCEIEDSGTIFLACDTIMNFLLKRKELQWSLDDPSYVELLLALSHWTEIITHPSATVMASTICALILDSTSEEALLQHPNFNIDNLTSLSLLLKRSLATSVSDLMVGNNNSEADLHQIIALCYSSWEDRFPRIKGVVER
;
A
#
# COMPACT_ATOMS: atom_id res chain seq x y z
N MET A 1 -33.58 17.57 -14.83
CA MET A 1 -34.72 18.41 -14.44
C MET A 1 -35.86 17.49 -13.98
N ASN A 2 -36.46 17.84 -12.86
CA ASN A 2 -37.71 17.33 -12.25
C ASN A 2 -37.70 15.99 -11.50
N CYS A 3 -37.81 16.13 -10.19
CA CYS A 3 -38.21 15.17 -9.17
C CYS A 3 -39.54 14.49 -9.50
N PHE A 4 -39.69 13.21 -9.15
CA PHE A 4 -40.93 12.62 -8.60
C PHE A 4 -40.62 11.22 -8.04
N TRP A 5 -40.73 11.06 -6.72
CA TRP A 5 -40.85 9.76 -6.06
C TRP A 5 -42.33 9.33 -6.04
N PRO A 6 -42.64 8.05 -6.23
CA PRO A 6 -43.83 7.45 -5.65
C PRO A 6 -43.47 6.45 -4.55
N SER A 7 -44.20 6.61 -3.45
CA SER A 7 -44.24 5.82 -2.23
C SER A 7 -44.99 4.49 -2.38
N ASP A 8 -44.87 3.66 -1.34
CA ASP A 8 -45.70 2.50 -0.91
C ASP A 8 -45.30 1.14 -1.53
N ASN A 9 -45.05 0.05 -0.79
CA ASN A 9 -45.40 -0.43 0.57
C ASN A 9 -44.68 -1.82 0.75
N PRO A 10 -44.92 -2.69 1.76
CA PRO A 10 -44.89 -2.59 3.23
C PRO A 10 -44.05 -3.71 3.93
N LEU A 11 -43.79 -3.52 5.24
CA LEU A 11 -43.67 -4.55 6.30
C LEU A 11 -42.53 -5.59 6.27
N LEU A 12 -41.41 -5.26 6.94
CA LEU A 12 -40.63 -6.19 7.74
C LEU A 12 -40.45 -5.60 9.14
N GLN A 13 -41.24 -6.11 10.09
CA GLN A 13 -41.07 -5.91 11.51
C GLN A 13 -39.82 -6.67 11.97
N CYS A 14 -38.81 -5.94 12.46
CA CYS A 14 -37.82 -6.46 13.40
C CYS A 14 -37.98 -5.73 14.73
N PRO A 15 -37.77 -6.42 15.86
CA PRO A 15 -38.21 -5.97 17.17
C PRO A 15 -37.35 -4.81 17.66
N ALA A 16 -38.00 -3.79 18.21
CA ALA A 16 -37.36 -2.80 19.04
C ALA A 16 -36.72 -3.51 20.24
N THR A 17 -35.40 -3.52 20.30
CA THR A 17 -34.66 -3.83 21.52
C THR A 17 -34.99 -2.74 22.54
N GLU A 18 -35.85 -3.09 23.49
CA GLU A 18 -36.11 -2.32 24.70
C GLU A 18 -34.80 -2.07 25.44
N VAL A 19 -34.34 -0.81 25.45
CA VAL A 19 -33.32 -0.33 26.36
C VAL A 19 -33.99 -0.08 27.72
N PRO A 20 -33.42 -0.54 28.86
CA PRO A 20 -34.14 -0.58 30.12
C PRO A 20 -34.38 0.82 30.69
N ILE A 21 -35.66 1.21 30.76
CA ILE A 21 -36.19 2.40 31.42
C ILE A 21 -35.99 2.35 32.96
N ASP A 22 -35.63 1.19 33.51
CA ASP A 22 -35.64 0.92 34.95
C ASP A 22 -34.41 1.46 35.74
N LEU A 23 -33.33 1.86 35.08
CA LEU A 23 -32.12 2.31 35.79
C LEU A 23 -32.22 3.75 36.29
N PHE A 24 -32.90 4.63 35.55
CA PHE A 24 -33.10 6.04 35.92
C PHE A 24 -34.05 6.21 37.11
N GLY A 25 -35.09 5.37 37.20
CA GLY A 25 -36.02 5.35 38.34
C GLY A 25 -35.33 4.96 39.64
N SER A 26 -34.42 3.98 39.58
CA SER A 26 -33.67 3.48 40.75
C SER A 26 -32.67 4.51 41.30
N VAL A 27 -31.99 5.25 40.42
CA VAL A 27 -31.06 6.34 40.81
C VAL A 27 -31.82 7.50 41.47
N CYS A 28 -32.99 7.87 40.96
CA CYS A 28 -33.84 8.89 41.58
C CYS A 28 -34.35 8.43 42.97
N LEU A 29 -34.71 7.16 43.12
CA LEU A 29 -35.17 6.60 44.40
C LEU A 29 -34.06 6.56 45.46
N HIS A 30 -32.82 6.20 45.11
CA HIS A 30 -31.70 6.18 46.04
C HIS A 30 -31.24 7.58 46.51
N LEU A 31 -31.30 8.59 45.63
CA LEU A 31 -30.99 9.98 45.97
C LEU A 31 -32.10 10.66 46.79
N LEU A 32 -33.36 10.32 46.53
CA LEU A 32 -34.50 10.78 47.35
C LEU A 32 -34.51 10.13 48.74
N ALA A 33 -34.03 8.88 48.86
CA ALA A 33 -33.93 8.19 50.15
C ALA A 33 -32.76 8.70 51.03
N GLY A 34 -31.68 9.20 50.43
CA GLY A 34 -30.50 9.71 51.16
C GLY A 34 -30.56 11.16 51.61
N SER A 35 -31.56 11.94 51.16
CA SER A 35 -31.72 13.36 51.51
C SER A 35 -32.87 13.56 52.52
N MET A 36 -32.76 12.96 53.70
CA MET A 36 -33.75 13.12 54.77
C MET A 36 -33.61 14.39 55.61
N GLU A 37 -32.74 15.34 55.26
CA GLU A 37 -32.61 16.59 56.04
C GLU A 37 -33.03 17.88 55.30
N HIS A 38 -33.40 17.84 54.02
CA HIS A 38 -33.77 19.06 53.27
C HIS A 38 -35.15 19.00 52.57
N GLN A 39 -36.12 18.28 53.15
CA GLN A 39 -37.53 18.41 52.77
C GLN A 39 -38.17 19.76 53.21
N ALA A 40 -37.49 20.58 54.00
CA ALA A 40 -38.04 21.85 54.51
C ALA A 40 -38.08 22.99 53.47
N SER A 41 -37.43 22.83 52.30
CA SER A 41 -37.39 23.89 51.27
C SER A 41 -38.30 23.62 50.07
N ILE A 42 -38.84 22.40 49.92
CA ILE A 42 -39.77 22.04 48.82
C ILE A 42 -41.23 22.25 49.25
N SER A 43 -41.54 22.20 50.55
CA SER A 43 -42.91 22.37 51.06
C SER A 43 -43.43 23.81 51.08
N LYS A 44 -42.58 24.82 50.79
CA LYS A 44 -42.99 26.24 50.80
C LYS A 44 -43.60 26.73 49.49
N PHE A 45 -43.70 25.88 48.47
CA PHE A 45 -44.37 26.16 47.20
C PHE A 45 -45.74 25.48 47.04
N GLN A 46 -46.26 24.83 48.10
CA GLN A 46 -47.52 24.07 48.04
C GLN A 46 -48.66 24.64 48.92
N SER A 47 -48.74 25.96 49.08
CA SER A 47 -49.95 26.59 49.60
C SER A 47 -50.27 27.86 48.81
N ASP A 48 -50.75 27.70 47.59
CA ASP A 48 -52.07 28.22 47.22
C ASP A 48 -52.44 27.89 45.77
N SER A 49 -53.69 27.47 45.61
CA SER A 49 -54.48 27.31 44.38
C SER A 49 -54.26 26.07 43.50
N SER A 50 -55.40 25.47 43.18
CA SER A 50 -55.63 24.26 42.39
C SER A 50 -55.26 24.41 40.91
N ALA A 51 -54.31 23.62 40.41
CA ALA A 51 -54.20 23.22 39.01
C ALA A 51 -53.35 21.93 38.88
N LYS A 52 -53.59 21.15 37.83
CA LYS A 52 -52.88 19.90 37.44
C LYS A 52 -51.35 20.03 37.57
N PRO A 53 -50.58 18.92 37.78
CA PRO A 53 -49.12 19.00 37.90
C PRO A 53 -48.54 19.42 36.55
N SER A 54 -48.28 20.72 36.39
CA SER A 54 -47.57 21.28 35.25
C SER A 54 -46.10 20.89 35.38
N SER A 55 -45.53 20.31 34.32
CA SER A 55 -44.09 20.14 34.19
C SER A 55 -43.36 21.46 34.51
N PRO A 56 -42.26 21.45 35.27
CA PRO A 56 -41.55 22.66 35.66
C PRO A 56 -41.16 23.45 34.41
N SER A 57 -41.39 24.77 34.43
CA SER A 57 -41.06 25.63 33.29
C SER A 57 -39.54 25.78 33.16
N LEU A 58 -39.04 26.04 31.95
CA LEU A 58 -37.61 26.29 31.68
C LEU A 58 -37.05 27.41 32.58
N GLU A 59 -37.89 28.37 32.94
CA GLU A 59 -37.54 29.49 33.81
C GLU A 59 -37.31 29.04 35.26
N ASP A 60 -38.08 28.08 35.76
CA ASP A 60 -37.93 27.52 37.11
C ASP A 60 -36.65 26.68 37.23
N ILE A 61 -36.34 25.92 36.19
CA ILE A 61 -35.08 25.15 36.10
C ILE A 61 -33.90 26.12 36.09
N THR A 62 -33.96 27.18 35.28
CA THR A 62 -32.91 28.20 35.20
C THR A 62 -32.68 28.91 36.54
N LYS A 63 -33.74 29.17 37.31
CA LYS A 63 -33.64 29.73 38.68
C LYS A 63 -32.96 28.77 39.65
N LEU A 64 -33.27 27.48 39.58
CA LEU A 64 -32.62 26.45 40.42
C LEU A 64 -31.13 26.28 40.07
N LEU A 65 -30.78 26.30 38.78
CA LEU A 65 -29.39 26.19 38.31
C LEU A 65 -28.54 27.41 38.70
N ARG A 66 -29.15 28.60 38.84
CA ARG A 66 -28.51 29.82 39.36
C ARG A 66 -28.52 29.91 40.90
N GLY A 67 -28.97 28.87 41.59
CA GLY A 67 -29.01 28.81 43.05
C GLY A 67 -27.64 29.04 43.70
N GLN A 68 -27.63 29.52 44.95
CA GLN A 68 -26.39 29.79 45.70
C GLN A 68 -25.79 28.53 46.31
N THR A 69 -26.57 27.45 46.42
CA THR A 69 -26.15 26.18 47.02
C THR A 69 -26.05 25.08 45.97
N ASP A 70 -25.06 24.18 46.13
CA ASP A 70 -24.89 23.04 45.22
C ASP A 70 -26.11 22.09 45.25
N SER A 71 -26.89 22.07 46.33
CA SER A 71 -28.15 21.30 46.43
C SER A 71 -29.25 21.83 45.51
N GLN A 72 -29.40 23.16 45.39
CA GLN A 72 -30.33 23.77 44.43
C GLN A 72 -29.89 23.51 42.98
N ARG A 73 -28.58 23.59 42.72
CA ARG A 73 -27.99 23.32 41.40
C ARG A 73 -28.18 21.86 40.99
N MET A 74 -27.98 20.92 41.91
CA MET A 74 -28.23 19.49 41.69
C MET A 74 -29.70 19.20 41.39
N ALA A 75 -30.64 19.80 42.12
CA ALA A 75 -32.07 19.65 41.85
C ALA A 75 -32.46 20.17 40.46
N GLY A 76 -31.88 21.29 40.03
CA GLY A 76 -32.01 21.78 38.66
C GLY A 76 -31.42 20.82 37.64
N LEU A 77 -30.24 20.24 37.91
CA LEU A 77 -29.52 19.34 37.00
C LEU A 77 -30.28 18.02 36.74
N PHE A 78 -30.96 17.45 37.74
CA PHE A 78 -31.83 16.29 37.54
C PHE A 78 -33.04 16.57 36.65
N LEU A 79 -33.49 17.82 36.57
CA LEU A 79 -34.54 18.21 35.65
C LEU A 79 -33.99 18.43 34.23
N VAL A 80 -32.75 18.91 34.11
CA VAL A 80 -32.04 19.12 32.82
C VAL A 80 -31.85 17.81 32.05
N THR A 81 -31.54 16.69 32.71
CA THR A 81 -31.34 15.40 32.04
C THR A 81 -32.58 14.92 31.27
N LYS A 82 -33.78 15.37 31.64
CA LYS A 82 -35.02 15.08 30.88
C LYS A 82 -35.12 15.83 29.55
N PHE A 83 -34.46 16.98 29.42
CA PHE A 83 -34.47 17.81 28.21
C PHE A 83 -33.30 17.53 27.27
N CYS A 84 -32.25 16.87 27.78
CA CYS A 84 -31.07 16.49 27.00
C CYS A 84 -31.29 15.33 26.00
N ASN A 85 -32.44 14.64 26.07
CA ASN A 85 -32.72 13.45 25.27
C ASN A 85 -33.54 13.72 23.99
N SER A 86 -34.08 14.93 23.79
CA SER A 86 -34.85 15.31 22.59
C SER A 86 -34.05 16.28 21.73
N GLY A 87 -33.68 15.87 20.51
CA GLY A 87 -32.76 16.57 19.61
C GLY A 87 -33.14 17.99 19.16
N ASP A 88 -34.34 18.47 19.46
CA ASP A 88 -34.91 19.74 18.96
C ASP A 88 -34.65 20.97 19.86
N HIS A 89 -33.76 20.90 20.84
CA HIS A 89 -33.63 21.93 21.89
C HIS A 89 -32.22 22.52 22.06
N GLN A 90 -31.47 22.67 20.97
CA GLN A 90 -30.09 23.17 21.03
C GLN A 90 -29.96 24.57 21.67
N HIS A 91 -30.91 25.47 21.41
CA HIS A 91 -30.96 26.80 22.05
C HIS A 91 -31.24 26.70 23.56
N THR A 92 -32.12 25.80 23.96
CA THR A 92 -32.46 25.54 25.37
C THR A 92 -31.27 24.97 26.14
N ILE A 93 -30.53 24.03 25.55
CA ILE A 93 -29.32 23.45 26.13
C ILE A 93 -28.24 24.51 26.34
N LEU A 94 -28.08 25.43 25.38
CA LEU A 94 -27.17 26.57 25.49
C LEU A 94 -27.56 27.53 26.61
N GLU A 95 -28.84 27.82 26.77
CA GLU A 95 -29.35 28.70 27.83
C GLU A 95 -29.18 28.07 29.23
N ILE A 96 -29.43 26.77 29.34
CA ILE A 96 -29.17 25.97 30.55
C ILE A 96 -27.68 25.99 30.90
N TYR A 97 -26.81 25.73 29.92
CA TYR A 97 -25.36 25.73 30.12
C TYR A 97 -24.83 27.09 30.56
N ARG A 98 -25.28 28.18 29.93
CA ARG A 98 -24.90 29.55 30.34
C ARG A 98 -25.39 29.94 31.72
N SER A 99 -26.44 29.29 32.21
CA SER A 99 -27.01 29.55 33.52
C SER A 99 -26.35 28.73 34.64
N LEU A 100 -25.51 27.76 34.28
CA LEU A 100 -24.72 26.96 35.21
C LEU A 100 -23.40 27.64 35.54
N ASP A 101 -22.99 27.53 36.81
CA ASP A 101 -21.62 27.87 37.20
C ASP A 101 -20.66 26.85 36.58
N PRO A 102 -19.69 27.27 35.75
CA PRO A 102 -18.77 26.35 35.09
C PRO A 102 -17.90 25.56 36.08
N THR A 103 -17.67 26.09 37.28
CA THR A 103 -16.91 25.40 38.32
C THR A 103 -17.72 24.30 39.02
N PHE A 104 -19.06 24.33 38.91
CA PHE A 104 -19.93 23.35 39.55
C PHE A 104 -19.83 21.97 38.89
N LEU A 105 -19.87 21.90 37.54
CA LEU A 105 -19.76 20.63 36.81
C LEU A 105 -18.39 19.98 37.02
N HIS A 106 -17.32 20.79 36.99
CA HIS A 106 -15.96 20.34 37.30
C HIS A 106 -15.85 19.76 38.72
N ARG A 107 -16.37 20.46 39.74
CA ARG A 107 -16.40 19.95 41.13
C ARG A 107 -17.24 18.68 41.27
N LEU A 108 -18.35 18.58 40.54
CA LEU A 108 -19.22 17.41 40.56
C LEU A 108 -18.48 16.17 40.00
N LEU A 109 -17.80 16.34 38.86
CA LEU A 109 -16.98 15.29 38.24
C LEU A 109 -15.86 14.83 39.19
N LEU A 110 -15.10 15.78 39.74
CA LEU A 110 -14.06 15.52 40.73
C LEU A 110 -14.58 14.81 41.99
N THR A 111 -15.78 15.16 42.46
CA THR A 111 -16.43 14.48 43.60
C THR A 111 -16.81 13.04 43.25
N GLY A 112 -17.29 12.79 42.03
CA GLY A 112 -17.56 11.45 41.51
C GLY A 112 -16.30 10.58 41.44
N MET A 113 -15.18 11.16 40.96
CA MET A 113 -13.85 10.52 40.97
C MET A 113 -13.28 10.39 42.41
N GLY A 114 -13.88 11.05 43.40
CA GLY A 114 -13.38 11.22 44.77
C GLY A 114 -12.03 11.91 44.88
N LYS A 115 -11.79 12.85 43.98
CA LYS A 115 -10.67 13.78 43.97
C LYS A 115 -11.17 15.16 44.37
N GLY A 116 -11.54 15.35 45.63
CA GLY A 116 -12.06 16.63 46.10
C GLY A 116 -11.87 16.85 47.61
N PRO A 117 -11.99 18.10 48.09
CA PRO A 117 -11.74 18.45 49.50
C PRO A 117 -12.70 17.77 50.49
N ILE A 118 -13.79 17.14 50.02
CA ILE A 118 -14.82 16.46 50.81
C ILE A 118 -14.77 14.92 50.60
N ALA A 119 -13.79 14.41 49.84
CA ALA A 119 -13.76 13.01 49.40
C ALA A 119 -13.31 12.00 50.48
N ALA A 120 -12.78 12.46 51.61
CA ALA A 120 -12.42 11.60 52.73
C ALA A 120 -13.67 11.18 53.53
N GLY A 121 -14.33 10.08 53.13
CA GLY A 121 -15.32 9.38 53.96
C GLY A 121 -16.75 9.22 53.42
N ARG A 122 -17.00 9.36 52.11
CA ARG A 122 -18.33 9.05 51.52
C ARG A 122 -18.40 7.62 50.95
N ASP A 123 -19.57 7.01 51.10
CA ASP A 123 -19.93 5.68 50.59
C ASP A 123 -19.72 5.57 49.06
N ASP A 124 -19.14 4.46 48.61
CA ASP A 124 -18.74 4.27 47.20
C ASP A 124 -19.93 4.34 46.22
N ALA A 125 -21.13 3.95 46.68
CA ALA A 125 -22.36 4.00 45.87
C ALA A 125 -22.80 5.43 45.49
N TYR A 126 -22.59 6.40 46.38
CA TYR A 126 -22.92 7.80 46.08
C TYR A 126 -21.90 8.42 45.13
N ARG A 127 -20.62 8.00 45.22
CA ARG A 127 -19.55 8.45 44.31
C ARG A 127 -19.83 8.00 42.87
N ASP A 128 -20.21 6.73 42.67
CA ASP A 128 -20.58 6.21 41.34
C ASP A 128 -21.77 6.97 40.74
N THR A 129 -22.77 7.27 41.56
CA THR A 129 -23.96 8.02 41.13
C THR A 129 -23.62 9.45 40.68
N TYR A 130 -22.75 10.14 41.42
CA TYR A 130 -22.28 11.48 41.04
C TYR A 130 -21.42 11.43 39.77
N LEU A 131 -20.53 10.44 39.66
CA LEU A 131 -19.70 10.24 38.49
C LEU A 131 -20.57 10.04 37.24
N ARG A 132 -21.52 9.11 37.29
CA ARG A 132 -22.44 8.83 36.19
C ARG A 132 -23.24 10.08 35.79
N LEU A 133 -23.85 10.76 36.75
CA LEU A 133 -24.60 11.98 36.46
C LEU A 133 -23.72 13.05 35.79
N SER A 134 -22.50 13.25 36.31
CA SER A 134 -21.59 14.26 35.76
C SER A 134 -21.17 13.95 34.33
N VAL A 135 -20.80 12.69 34.04
CA VAL A 135 -20.44 12.23 32.70
C VAL A 135 -21.61 12.39 31.74
N THR A 136 -22.79 11.85 32.07
CA THR A 136 -23.97 11.92 31.21
C THR A 136 -24.37 13.38 30.89
N VAL A 137 -24.33 14.28 31.87
CA VAL A 137 -24.65 15.70 31.67
C VAL A 137 -23.61 16.39 30.79
N LEU A 138 -22.32 16.15 31.03
CA LEU A 138 -21.25 16.74 30.23
C LEU A 138 -21.27 16.24 28.79
N SER A 139 -21.47 14.94 28.58
CA SER A 139 -21.65 14.33 27.24
C SER A 139 -22.87 14.90 26.54
N ALA A 140 -24.00 15.04 27.24
CA ALA A 140 -25.20 15.66 26.68
C ALA A 140 -25.00 17.14 26.28
N PHE A 141 -24.25 17.91 27.07
CA PHE A 141 -23.89 19.29 26.71
C PHE A 141 -22.93 19.35 25.53
N ALA A 142 -22.00 18.39 25.42
CA ALA A 142 -21.08 18.30 24.30
C ALA A 142 -21.80 18.06 22.95
N ARG A 143 -23.03 17.53 22.94
CA ARG A 143 -23.83 17.39 21.71
C ARG A 143 -24.14 18.73 21.04
N ALA A 144 -24.06 19.84 21.78
CA ALA A 144 -24.11 21.18 21.19
C ALA A 144 -22.69 21.64 20.80
N PRO A 145 -22.34 21.78 19.50
CA PRO A 145 -20.98 22.11 19.08
C PRO A 145 -20.45 23.43 19.65
N GLN A 146 -21.33 24.41 19.87
CA GLN A 146 -21.00 25.69 20.49
C GLN A 146 -20.53 25.54 21.95
N ILE A 147 -21.06 24.54 22.67
CA ILE A 147 -20.64 24.23 24.05
C ILE A 147 -19.37 23.37 24.02
N ALA A 148 -19.32 22.34 23.17
CA ALA A 148 -18.16 21.48 23.01
C ALA A 148 -16.89 22.25 22.61
N ALA A 149 -17.04 23.34 21.84
CA ALA A 149 -15.93 24.22 21.45
C ALA A 149 -15.44 25.16 22.57
N THR A 150 -16.02 25.13 23.76
CA THR A 150 -15.59 25.98 24.88
C THR A 150 -14.29 25.48 25.52
N GLN A 151 -13.51 26.40 26.08
CA GLN A 151 -12.28 26.06 26.82
C GLN A 151 -12.56 25.18 28.06
N GLN A 152 -13.73 25.35 28.67
CA GLN A 152 -14.16 24.56 29.83
C GLN A 152 -14.30 23.08 29.47
N MET A 153 -15.03 22.75 28.40
CA MET A 153 -15.16 21.36 27.94
C MET A 153 -13.81 20.74 27.56
N ARG A 154 -12.91 21.51 26.93
CA ARG A 154 -11.54 21.03 26.63
C ARG A 154 -10.72 20.75 27.89
N ALA A 155 -10.90 21.53 28.95
CA ALA A 155 -10.17 21.34 30.21
C ALA A 155 -10.57 20.05 30.94
N GLU A 156 -11.75 19.50 30.67
CA GLU A 156 -12.22 18.23 31.26
C GLU A 156 -11.68 16.98 30.52
N VAL A 157 -11.10 17.13 29.32
CA VAL A 157 -10.59 16.01 28.51
C VAL A 157 -9.62 15.09 29.27
N PRO A 158 -8.62 15.59 30.02
CA PRO A 158 -7.72 14.73 30.80
C PRO A 158 -8.45 13.90 31.88
N LEU A 159 -9.52 14.44 32.47
CA LEU A 159 -10.29 13.73 33.51
C LEU A 159 -11.12 12.60 32.90
N PHE A 160 -11.68 12.81 31.71
CA PHE A 160 -12.37 11.74 30.97
C PHE A 160 -11.42 10.61 30.55
N LEU A 161 -10.19 10.95 30.13
CA LEU A 161 -9.16 9.95 29.85
C LEU A 161 -8.75 9.15 31.09
N GLU A 162 -8.70 9.79 32.25
CA GLU A 162 -8.43 9.13 33.52
C GLU A 162 -9.55 8.17 33.91
N ILE A 163 -10.82 8.57 33.78
CA ILE A 163 -11.98 7.69 34.02
C ILE A 163 -11.91 6.44 33.14
N LEU A 164 -11.56 6.61 31.86
CA LEU A 164 -11.38 5.48 30.94
C LEU A 164 -10.20 4.58 31.33
N SER A 165 -9.15 5.13 31.93
CA SER A 165 -7.95 4.38 32.34
C SER A 165 -8.18 3.52 33.58
N GLU A 166 -9.07 3.93 34.48
CA GLU A 166 -9.38 3.23 35.73
C GLU A 166 -10.25 1.97 35.52
N GLY A 167 -10.83 1.78 34.32
CA GLY A 167 -11.39 0.51 33.84
C GLY A 167 -12.58 -0.06 34.62
N SER A 168 -13.18 0.70 35.54
CA SER A 168 -14.05 0.16 36.59
C SER A 168 -15.56 0.22 36.28
N ASN A 169 -16.01 1.01 35.29
CA ASN A 169 -17.44 1.23 35.05
C ASN A 169 -17.84 1.15 33.56
N LEU A 170 -18.22 -0.06 33.10
CA LEU A 170 -18.70 -0.32 31.73
C LEU A 170 -19.93 0.54 31.34
N SER A 171 -20.72 1.00 32.32
CA SER A 171 -21.98 1.71 32.05
C SER A 171 -21.82 3.18 31.63
N ILE A 172 -20.62 3.75 31.70
CA ILE A 172 -20.36 5.15 31.33
C ILE A 172 -19.34 5.29 30.18
N LEU A 173 -18.82 4.16 29.68
CA LEU A 173 -17.77 4.15 28.66
C LEU A 173 -18.23 4.83 27.36
N GLU A 174 -19.46 4.55 26.96
CA GLU A 174 -20.04 5.09 25.73
C GLU A 174 -20.14 6.62 25.80
N GLU A 175 -20.69 7.15 26.89
CA GLU A 175 -20.80 8.60 27.10
C GLU A 175 -19.42 9.26 27.22
N CYS A 176 -18.42 8.58 27.79
CA CYS A 176 -17.06 9.07 27.83
C CYS A 176 -16.45 9.20 26.42
N TYR A 177 -16.59 8.16 25.58
CA TYR A 177 -16.13 8.22 24.19
C TYR A 177 -16.90 9.26 23.36
N GLU A 178 -18.21 9.37 23.56
CA GLU A 178 -19.07 10.36 22.91
C GLU A 178 -18.59 11.78 23.25
N PHE A 179 -18.35 12.06 24.54
CA PHE A 179 -17.82 13.35 24.98
C PHE A 179 -16.48 13.68 24.32
N LEU A 180 -15.52 12.74 24.38
CA LEU A 180 -14.19 12.94 23.81
C LEU A 180 -14.27 13.20 22.31
N LEU A 181 -15.12 12.48 21.57
CA LEU A 181 -15.30 12.67 20.13
C LEU A 181 -15.89 14.04 19.81
N LEU A 182 -16.95 14.44 20.52
CA LEU A 182 -17.64 15.71 20.29
C LEU A 182 -16.76 16.91 20.61
N VAL A 183 -16.07 16.91 21.76
CA VAL A 183 -15.15 17.99 22.15
C VAL A 183 -13.95 18.08 21.21
N SER A 184 -13.40 16.93 20.79
CA SER A 184 -12.27 16.91 19.88
C SER A 184 -12.63 17.34 18.46
N THR A 185 -13.88 17.14 18.03
CA THR A 185 -14.37 17.55 16.71
C THR A 185 -14.76 19.03 16.67
N ALA A 186 -15.25 19.58 17.78
CA ALA A 186 -15.84 20.93 17.82
C ALA A 186 -14.82 22.08 17.73
N HIS A 187 -13.54 21.84 18.04
CA HIS A 187 -12.49 22.88 18.01
C HIS A 187 -11.14 22.30 17.58
N GLU A 188 -10.32 23.06 16.85
CA GLU A 188 -9.00 22.62 16.35
C GLU A 188 -8.08 22.14 17.49
N ASP A 189 -7.97 22.93 18.57
CA ASP A 189 -7.22 22.54 19.78
C ASP A 189 -7.80 21.34 20.55
N GLY A 190 -9.03 20.89 20.25
CA GLY A 190 -9.66 19.77 20.94
C GLY A 190 -8.88 18.47 20.75
N ALA A 191 -8.62 18.11 19.49
CA ALA A 191 -7.81 16.95 19.13
C ALA A 191 -6.36 17.06 19.66
N ILE A 192 -5.78 18.26 19.63
CA ILE A 192 -4.43 18.51 20.17
C ILE A 192 -4.41 18.28 21.70
N THR A 193 -5.44 18.73 22.40
CA THR A 193 -5.57 18.54 23.86
C THR A 193 -5.73 17.06 24.19
N LEU A 194 -6.60 16.33 23.45
CA LEU A 194 -6.77 14.89 23.60
C LEU A 194 -5.43 14.14 23.42
N PHE A 195 -4.69 14.49 22.38
CA PHE A 195 -3.39 13.89 22.09
C PHE A 195 -2.36 14.15 23.21
N LYS A 196 -2.16 15.42 23.57
CA LYS A 196 -1.19 15.83 24.62
C LYS A 196 -1.52 15.27 26.00
N SER A 197 -2.79 14.95 26.25
CA SER A 197 -3.27 14.40 27.52
C SER A 197 -3.13 12.87 27.61
N GLY A 198 -2.49 12.22 26.63
CA GLY A 198 -2.27 10.77 26.62
C GLY A 198 -3.39 9.96 25.95
N GLY A 199 -4.23 10.59 25.12
CA GLY A 199 -5.37 9.93 24.46
C GLY A 199 -4.97 8.70 23.65
N MET A 200 -3.81 8.71 22.99
CA MET A 200 -3.28 7.56 22.24
C MET A 200 -3.03 6.35 23.14
N THR A 201 -2.42 6.56 24.32
CA THR A 201 -2.13 5.51 25.28
C THR A 201 -3.39 4.90 25.86
N VAL A 202 -4.38 5.74 26.21
CA VAL A 202 -5.67 5.28 26.74
C VAL A 202 -6.42 4.48 25.68
N LEU A 203 -6.55 4.99 24.45
CA LEU A 203 -7.19 4.28 23.35
C LEU A 203 -6.53 2.91 23.09
N ALA A 204 -5.20 2.87 23.00
CA ALA A 204 -4.46 1.62 22.78
C ALA A 204 -4.63 0.60 23.91
N SER A 205 -4.85 1.05 25.15
CA SER A 205 -5.10 0.16 26.30
C SER A 205 -6.55 -0.32 26.42
N GLN A 206 -7.52 0.52 26.04
CA GLN A 206 -8.94 0.26 26.27
C GLN A 206 -9.64 -0.39 25.08
N MET A 207 -9.28 -0.05 23.85
CA MET A 207 -9.91 -0.62 22.65
C MET A 207 -9.94 -2.16 22.65
N PRO A 208 -8.88 -2.90 23.03
CA PRO A 208 -8.92 -4.36 23.08
C PRO A 208 -9.94 -4.95 24.07
N ASN A 209 -10.41 -4.17 25.04
CA ASN A 209 -11.37 -4.61 26.06
C ASN A 209 -12.82 -4.30 25.69
N LEU A 210 -13.05 -3.53 24.63
CA LEU A 210 -14.40 -3.19 24.16
C LEU A 210 -15.03 -4.38 23.45
N GLN A 211 -16.35 -4.51 23.58
CA GLN A 211 -17.10 -5.54 22.88
C GLN A 211 -17.09 -5.26 21.36
N ASP A 212 -16.85 -6.30 20.57
CA ASP A 212 -16.84 -6.22 19.11
C ASP A 212 -18.17 -5.70 18.56
N GLY A 213 -18.11 -4.74 17.65
CA GLY A 213 -19.30 -4.13 17.04
C GLY A 213 -20.14 -3.24 17.97
N SER A 214 -19.70 -2.97 19.20
CA SER A 214 -20.38 -2.04 20.12
C SER A 214 -20.29 -0.58 19.66
N HIS A 215 -21.22 0.26 20.09
CA HIS A 215 -21.17 1.69 19.78
C HIS A 215 -19.93 2.38 20.37
N ALA A 216 -19.47 1.94 21.55
CA ALA A 216 -18.21 2.40 22.11
C ALA A 216 -17.00 2.09 21.20
N MET A 217 -16.97 0.92 20.55
CA MET A 217 -15.94 0.58 19.57
C MET A 217 -16.02 1.49 18.33
N GLU A 218 -17.22 1.76 17.82
CA GLU A 218 -17.44 2.71 16.71
C GLU A 218 -16.92 4.11 17.06
N LEU A 219 -17.26 4.64 18.23
CA LEU A 219 -16.78 5.94 18.70
C LEU A 219 -15.26 5.96 18.88
N ALA A 220 -14.66 4.88 19.40
CA ALA A 220 -13.22 4.76 19.53
C ALA A 220 -12.51 4.75 18.17
N MET A 221 -13.02 4.02 17.18
CA MET A 221 -12.49 4.04 15.81
C MET A 221 -12.59 5.44 15.18
N ARG A 222 -13.70 6.14 15.38
CA ARG A 222 -13.88 7.52 14.89
C ARG A 222 -12.93 8.51 15.58
N LEU A 223 -12.62 8.32 16.86
CA LEU A 223 -11.60 9.09 17.56
C LEU A 223 -10.21 8.86 16.96
N VAL A 224 -9.85 7.61 16.65
CA VAL A 224 -8.59 7.30 15.97
C VAL A 224 -8.53 7.98 14.60
N GLN A 225 -9.61 7.89 13.81
CA GLN A 225 -9.73 8.57 12.52
C GLN A 225 -9.60 10.11 12.66
N LEU A 226 -10.21 10.70 13.68
CA LEU A 226 -10.13 12.12 13.96
C LEU A 226 -8.70 12.54 14.31
N LEU A 227 -8.02 11.80 15.18
CA LEU A 227 -6.63 12.08 15.56
C LEU A 227 -5.69 12.02 14.36
N ILE A 228 -5.84 11.01 13.49
CA ILE A 228 -5.02 10.86 12.29
C ILE A 228 -5.29 11.98 11.27
N SER A 229 -6.54 12.42 11.13
CA SER A 229 -6.92 13.44 10.15
C SER A 229 -6.63 14.88 10.58
N LYS A 230 -6.67 15.17 11.89
CA LYS A 230 -6.49 16.53 12.43
C LYS A 230 -5.07 16.86 12.87
N LEU A 231 -4.25 15.86 13.18
CA LEU A 231 -2.90 16.07 13.68
C LEU A 231 -1.85 15.87 12.59
N PRO A 232 -0.67 16.54 12.69
CA PRO A 232 0.44 16.25 11.81
C PRO A 232 0.84 14.78 11.88
N GLY A 233 0.95 14.13 10.72
CA GLY A 233 1.30 12.70 10.66
C GLY A 233 2.66 12.37 11.30
N GLU A 234 3.62 13.30 11.27
CA GLU A 234 4.90 13.13 11.97
C GLU A 234 4.71 12.91 13.47
N THR A 235 3.80 13.65 14.10
CA THR A 235 3.50 13.53 15.53
C THR A 235 2.83 12.20 15.85
N VAL A 236 1.78 11.83 15.12
CA VAL A 236 0.99 10.63 15.43
C VAL A 236 1.78 9.33 15.18
N TYR A 237 2.51 9.25 14.07
CA TYR A 237 3.17 8.01 13.65
C TYR A 237 4.56 7.81 14.25
N VAL A 238 5.28 8.88 14.59
CA VAL A 238 6.66 8.78 15.11
C VAL A 238 6.70 8.77 16.64
N GLU A 239 5.84 9.53 17.32
CA GLU A 239 5.87 9.61 18.79
C GLU A 239 5.24 8.38 19.46
N HIS A 240 4.21 7.78 18.85
CA HIS A 240 3.43 6.68 19.43
C HIS A 240 3.19 5.47 18.49
N PRO A 241 4.24 4.90 17.84
CA PRO A 241 4.06 3.80 16.89
C PRO A 241 3.58 2.50 17.56
N HIS A 242 3.93 2.26 18.83
CA HIS A 242 3.51 1.06 19.58
C HIS A 242 2.05 1.12 20.02
N GLU A 243 1.56 2.28 20.42
CA GLU A 243 0.14 2.49 20.72
C GLU A 243 -0.69 2.32 19.46
N LEU A 244 -0.24 2.92 18.35
CA LEU A 244 -0.92 2.81 17.07
C LEU A 244 -0.95 1.36 16.54
N SER A 245 0.12 0.59 16.71
CA SER A 245 0.14 -0.83 16.28
C SER A 245 -0.85 -1.70 17.07
N LYS A 246 -1.03 -1.44 18.37
CA LYS A 246 -2.08 -2.10 19.18
C LYS A 246 -3.47 -1.76 18.67
N MET A 247 -3.75 -0.48 18.40
CA MET A 247 -5.04 -0.05 17.84
C MET A 247 -5.29 -0.66 16.46
N VAL A 248 -4.28 -0.68 15.57
CA VAL A 248 -4.36 -1.37 14.27
C VAL A 248 -4.72 -2.83 14.43
N THR A 249 -4.13 -3.52 15.41
CA THR A 249 -4.46 -4.93 15.69
C THR A 249 -5.92 -5.11 16.09
N THR A 250 -6.45 -4.24 16.95
CA THR A 250 -7.86 -4.28 17.37
C THR A 250 -8.82 -3.93 16.22
N ILE A 251 -8.49 -2.91 15.41
CA ILE A 251 -9.31 -2.53 14.26
C ILE A 251 -9.29 -3.63 13.18
N ALA A 252 -8.14 -4.28 12.96
CA ALA A 252 -8.02 -5.44 12.08
C ALA A 252 -8.94 -6.58 12.53
N MET A 253 -9.04 -6.81 13.84
CA MET A 253 -9.98 -7.80 14.40
C MET A 253 -11.44 -7.43 14.11
N GLN A 254 -11.84 -6.15 14.27
CA GLN A 254 -13.19 -5.69 13.88
C GLN A 254 -13.44 -5.93 12.39
N PHE A 255 -12.46 -5.62 11.54
CA PHE A 255 -12.56 -5.84 10.09
C PHE A 255 -12.72 -7.33 9.74
N ALA A 256 -12.06 -8.23 10.48
CA ALA A 256 -12.18 -9.67 10.28
C ALA A 256 -13.54 -10.23 10.71
N VAL A 257 -14.03 -9.85 11.90
CA VAL A 257 -15.18 -10.48 12.57
C VAL A 257 -16.52 -9.88 12.14
N LEU A 258 -16.56 -8.59 11.80
CA LEU A 258 -17.83 -7.90 11.53
C LEU A 258 -18.37 -8.15 10.12
N HIS A 259 -19.70 -8.06 10.01
CA HIS A 259 -20.47 -8.20 8.76
C HIS A 259 -21.47 -7.04 8.54
N ASN A 260 -21.30 -5.92 9.25
CA ASN A 260 -22.14 -4.72 9.17
C ASN A 260 -21.34 -3.53 8.58
N ALA A 261 -21.94 -2.33 8.56
CA ALA A 261 -21.30 -1.11 8.03
C ALA A 261 -19.96 -0.78 8.70
N LEU A 262 -19.81 -1.08 10.00
CA LEU A 262 -18.58 -0.82 10.75
C LEU A 262 -17.37 -1.61 10.22
N LYS A 263 -17.60 -2.74 9.53
CA LYS A 263 -16.54 -3.47 8.80
C LYS A 263 -15.88 -2.58 7.74
N PHE A 264 -16.66 -1.82 6.98
CA PHE A 264 -16.15 -0.95 5.93
C PHE A 264 -15.50 0.31 6.53
N GLU A 265 -16.05 0.85 7.61
CA GLU A 265 -15.37 1.91 8.38
C GLU A 265 -13.98 1.44 8.87
N ALA A 266 -13.87 0.20 9.36
CA ALA A 266 -12.59 -0.41 9.74
C ALA A 266 -11.65 -0.56 8.54
N LEU A 267 -12.15 -1.04 7.39
CA LEU A 267 -11.39 -1.15 6.14
C LEU A 267 -10.78 0.19 5.74
N HIS A 268 -11.61 1.23 5.63
CA HIS A 268 -11.16 2.57 5.24
C HIS A 268 -10.15 3.14 6.23
N LEU A 269 -10.39 2.98 7.53
CA LEU A 269 -9.47 3.44 8.57
C LEU A 269 -8.12 2.71 8.51
N LEU A 270 -8.11 1.39 8.35
CA LEU A 270 -6.89 0.59 8.22
C LEU A 270 -6.09 0.98 6.99
N SER A 271 -6.73 1.13 5.84
CA SER A 271 -6.06 1.57 4.61
C SER A 271 -5.47 2.96 4.78
N ASN A 272 -6.17 3.90 5.42
CA ASN A 272 -5.65 5.25 5.68
C ASN A 272 -4.44 5.23 6.61
N ILE A 273 -4.44 4.36 7.63
CA ILE A 273 -3.31 4.22 8.56
C ILE A 273 -2.09 3.63 7.84
N LEU A 274 -2.27 2.52 7.13
CA LEU A 274 -1.16 1.74 6.59
C LEU A 274 -0.56 2.35 5.32
N SER A 275 -1.35 3.08 4.52
CA SER A 275 -0.88 3.74 3.29
C SER A 275 -0.31 5.15 3.49
N SER A 276 -0.26 5.65 4.73
CA SER A 276 0.27 6.98 5.05
C SER A 276 1.77 7.07 4.75
N LYS A 277 2.23 8.21 4.21
CA LYS A 277 3.68 8.47 3.98
C LYS A 277 4.53 8.47 5.27
N TYR A 278 3.90 8.63 6.43
CA TYR A 278 4.59 8.65 7.74
C TYR A 278 4.57 7.28 8.45
N SER A 279 3.97 6.25 7.83
CA SER A 279 3.76 4.93 8.43
C SER A 279 5.03 4.09 8.59
N VAL A 280 6.20 4.57 8.13
CA VAL A 280 7.47 3.82 8.20
C VAL A 280 7.78 3.30 9.61
N ALA A 281 7.68 4.16 10.63
CA ALA A 281 7.94 3.77 12.02
C ALA A 281 6.93 2.72 12.52
N LEU A 282 5.66 2.87 12.13
CA LEU A 282 4.60 1.90 12.42
C LEU A 282 4.87 0.56 11.73
N HIS A 283 5.31 0.56 10.47
CA HIS A 283 5.63 -0.65 9.70
C HIS A 283 6.72 -1.45 10.38
N VAL A 284 7.79 -0.80 10.85
CA VAL A 284 8.88 -1.46 11.60
C VAL A 284 8.36 -2.13 12.87
N VAL A 285 7.48 -1.45 13.61
CA VAL A 285 6.86 -2.03 14.81
C VAL A 285 5.98 -3.23 14.44
N LEU A 286 5.13 -3.11 13.42
CA LEU A 286 4.24 -4.18 12.96
C LEU A 286 5.02 -5.41 12.46
N GLN A 287 6.17 -5.22 11.80
CA GLN A 287 7.08 -6.30 11.38
C GLN A 287 7.71 -7.02 12.57
N SER A 288 8.02 -6.29 13.65
CA SER A 288 8.61 -6.86 14.87
C SER A 288 7.60 -7.61 15.75
N MET A 289 6.30 -7.37 15.53
CA MET A 289 5.24 -8.11 16.22
C MET A 289 5.17 -9.53 15.68
N VAL A 290 4.86 -10.49 16.57
CA VAL A 290 4.58 -11.87 16.13
C VAL A 290 3.48 -11.83 15.07
N VAL A 291 3.83 -12.27 13.85
CA VAL A 291 3.07 -12.11 12.60
C VAL A 291 1.63 -12.66 12.69
N ASP A 292 1.34 -13.48 13.70
CA ASP A 292 0.18 -14.37 13.75
C ASP A 292 -1.19 -13.73 14.05
N LYS A 293 -1.26 -12.49 14.56
CA LYS A 293 -2.56 -11.89 14.96
C LYS A 293 -3.09 -10.85 13.98
N TRP A 294 -2.43 -9.71 13.84
CA TRP A 294 -2.96 -8.60 13.05
C TRP A 294 -3.01 -8.93 11.55
N SER A 295 -1.96 -9.53 11.00
CA SER A 295 -1.87 -9.84 9.57
C SER A 295 -2.88 -10.90 9.14
N THR A 296 -3.16 -11.88 10.00
CA THR A 296 -4.18 -12.90 9.81
C THR A 296 -5.57 -12.29 9.80
N TYR A 297 -5.88 -11.38 10.73
CA TYR A 297 -7.17 -10.67 10.72
C TYR A 297 -7.39 -9.86 9.44
N LEU A 298 -6.36 -9.15 8.97
CA LEU A 298 -6.45 -8.44 7.70
C LEU A 298 -6.68 -9.40 6.53
N ARG A 299 -6.01 -10.57 6.52
CA ARG A 299 -6.20 -11.58 5.46
C ARG A 299 -7.64 -12.09 5.45
N VAL A 300 -8.18 -12.43 6.62
CA VAL A 300 -9.57 -12.88 6.79
C VAL A 300 -10.56 -11.81 6.32
N GLY A 301 -10.37 -10.56 6.74
CA GLY A 301 -11.24 -9.46 6.34
C GLY A 301 -11.19 -9.16 4.83
N VAL A 302 -9.99 -9.14 4.22
CA VAL A 302 -9.81 -8.94 2.77
C VAL A 302 -10.50 -10.06 2.00
N VAL A 303 -10.24 -11.32 2.35
CA VAL A 303 -10.90 -12.47 1.71
C VAL A 303 -12.43 -12.37 1.82
N ALA A 304 -12.94 -12.01 3.01
CA ALA A 304 -14.37 -11.83 3.21
C ALA A 304 -14.96 -10.72 2.33
N VAL A 305 -14.26 -9.60 2.09
CA VAL A 305 -14.74 -8.54 1.19
C VAL A 305 -14.69 -8.98 -0.27
N LEU A 306 -13.57 -9.57 -0.72
CA LEU A 306 -13.37 -9.94 -2.13
C LEU A 306 -14.29 -11.09 -2.57
N GLN A 307 -14.52 -12.07 -1.70
CA GLN A 307 -15.38 -13.23 -1.98
C GLN A 307 -16.87 -12.87 -2.03
N ASN A 308 -17.29 -11.84 -1.31
CA ASN A 308 -18.69 -11.46 -1.20
C ASN A 308 -19.13 -10.46 -2.31
N ARG A 309 -20.45 -10.29 -2.43
CA ARG A 309 -21.07 -9.29 -3.31
C ARG A 309 -21.08 -7.94 -2.62
N VAL A 310 -19.96 -7.25 -2.71
CA VAL A 310 -19.77 -5.89 -2.18
C VAL A 310 -19.62 -4.91 -3.34
N ALA A 311 -19.93 -3.64 -3.09
CA ALA A 311 -19.70 -2.54 -4.03
C ALA A 311 -18.24 -2.51 -4.54
N PRO A 312 -18.00 -2.15 -5.81
CA PRO A 312 -16.65 -2.12 -6.39
C PRO A 312 -15.66 -1.26 -5.60
N GLU A 313 -16.11 -0.13 -5.06
CA GLU A 313 -15.27 0.80 -4.29
C GLU A 313 -14.66 0.14 -3.05
N GLU A 314 -15.44 -0.69 -2.35
CA GLU A 314 -14.97 -1.43 -1.18
C GLU A 314 -14.04 -2.59 -1.54
N LYS A 315 -14.26 -3.23 -2.71
CA LYS A 315 -13.34 -4.25 -3.23
C LYS A 315 -11.99 -3.65 -3.58
N LEU A 316 -11.99 -2.52 -4.27
CA LEU A 316 -10.78 -1.77 -4.57
C LEU A 316 -10.07 -1.34 -3.29
N GLN A 317 -10.80 -0.85 -2.28
CA GLN A 317 -10.21 -0.49 -1.00
C GLN A 317 -9.59 -1.69 -0.27
N ALA A 318 -10.19 -2.88 -0.39
CA ALA A 318 -9.60 -4.13 0.10
C ALA A 318 -8.32 -4.52 -0.64
N LEU A 319 -8.21 -4.24 -1.95
CA LEU A 319 -6.98 -4.42 -2.71
C LEU A 319 -5.89 -3.41 -2.27
N VAL A 320 -6.24 -2.14 -2.03
CA VAL A 320 -5.32 -1.13 -1.47
C VAL A 320 -4.78 -1.59 -0.10
N LEU A 321 -5.66 -2.12 0.75
CA LEU A 321 -5.26 -2.67 2.04
C LEU A 321 -4.32 -3.87 1.87
N ALA A 322 -4.64 -4.80 0.96
CA ALA A 322 -3.80 -5.96 0.69
C ALA A 322 -2.39 -5.56 0.20
N GLU A 323 -2.30 -4.57 -0.70
CA GLU A 323 -1.03 -4.04 -1.19
C GLU A 323 -0.20 -3.45 -0.04
N SER A 324 -0.85 -2.67 0.84
CA SER A 324 -0.18 -2.08 2.01
C SER A 324 0.37 -3.16 2.94
N VAL A 325 -0.36 -4.25 3.17
CA VAL A 325 0.09 -5.36 4.03
C VAL A 325 1.25 -6.13 3.40
N ILE A 326 1.18 -6.40 2.09
CA ILE A 326 2.27 -7.06 1.35
C ILE A 326 3.54 -6.20 1.36
N SER A 327 3.40 -4.88 1.25
CA SER A 327 4.53 -3.96 1.35
C SER A 327 5.19 -3.96 2.74
N ILE A 328 4.48 -4.36 3.80
CA ILE A 328 5.00 -4.49 5.16
C ILE A 328 5.62 -5.87 5.41
N ILE A 329 4.92 -6.96 5.11
CA ILE A 329 5.33 -8.33 5.52
C ILE A 329 6.05 -9.08 4.39
N GLY A 330 5.78 -8.74 3.14
CA GLY A 330 6.23 -9.47 1.96
C GLY A 330 5.11 -10.26 1.27
N GLU A 331 5.43 -10.79 0.10
CA GLU A 331 4.46 -11.44 -0.79
C GLU A 331 3.93 -12.76 -0.23
N ASP A 332 4.71 -13.41 0.64
CA ASP A 332 4.39 -14.70 1.24
C ASP A 332 3.12 -14.61 2.12
N TRP A 333 2.72 -13.39 2.53
CA TRP A 333 1.46 -13.14 3.24
C TRP A 333 0.21 -13.56 2.45
N LEU A 334 0.26 -13.55 1.11
CA LEU A 334 -0.84 -13.99 0.24
C LEU A 334 -1.18 -15.48 0.43
N ILE A 335 -0.26 -16.25 1.02
CA ILE A 335 -0.40 -17.68 1.27
C ILE A 335 -0.40 -17.88 2.78
N GLY A 336 -1.55 -18.27 3.31
CA GLY A 336 -1.65 -18.56 4.73
C GLY A 336 -3.07 -18.79 5.19
N PRO A 337 -3.24 -19.26 6.44
CA PRO A 337 -4.54 -19.63 6.95
C PRO A 337 -5.50 -18.43 6.96
N ILE A 338 -6.77 -18.73 6.68
CA ILE A 338 -7.89 -17.77 6.68
C ILE A 338 -8.86 -18.12 7.83
N THR A 339 -8.38 -18.83 8.84
CA THR A 339 -9.12 -19.10 10.07
C THR A 339 -8.78 -18.04 11.10
N LEU A 340 -9.79 -17.62 11.87
CA LEU A 340 -9.54 -16.80 13.05
C LEU A 340 -8.64 -17.59 14.02
N PRO A 341 -7.74 -16.93 14.76
CA PRO A 341 -6.87 -17.60 15.73
C PRO A 341 -7.70 -18.41 16.73
N GLY A 342 -7.63 -19.75 16.65
CA GLY A 342 -8.37 -20.67 17.54
C GLY A 342 -9.42 -21.55 16.85
N GLU A 343 -9.74 -21.33 15.56
CA GLU A 343 -10.65 -22.19 14.81
C GLU A 343 -9.91 -23.31 14.06
N ASN A 344 -10.11 -24.56 14.49
CA ASN A 344 -9.56 -25.75 13.84
C ASN A 344 -10.40 -26.14 12.60
N ASN A 345 -10.18 -25.45 11.49
CA ASN A 345 -10.68 -25.90 10.18
C ASN A 345 -9.52 -26.02 9.20
N SER A 346 -9.65 -26.95 8.24
CA SER A 346 -8.77 -27.06 7.07
C SER A 346 -8.89 -25.78 6.23
N SER A 347 -8.14 -24.74 6.61
CA SER A 347 -8.18 -23.45 5.94
C SER A 347 -7.52 -23.57 4.57
N ARG A 348 -8.22 -23.19 3.51
CA ARG A 348 -7.63 -23.03 2.17
C ARG A 348 -6.60 -21.90 2.20
N THR A 349 -5.33 -22.24 2.34
CA THR A 349 -4.23 -21.27 2.44
C THR A 349 -3.98 -20.50 1.14
N ASP A 350 -4.51 -21.01 0.03
CA ASP A 350 -4.39 -20.48 -1.32
C ASP A 350 -5.52 -19.52 -1.73
N LEU A 351 -6.59 -19.41 -0.95
CA LEU A 351 -7.77 -18.67 -1.39
C LEU A 351 -7.51 -17.15 -1.46
N CYS A 352 -6.62 -16.62 -0.60
CA CYS A 352 -6.30 -15.18 -0.61
C CYS A 352 -5.61 -14.76 -1.92
N ILE A 353 -4.54 -15.46 -2.33
CA ILE A 353 -3.86 -15.19 -3.62
C ILE A 353 -4.81 -15.27 -4.81
N LEU A 354 -5.68 -16.29 -4.87
CA LEU A 354 -6.62 -16.45 -5.98
C LEU A 354 -7.64 -15.30 -6.04
N LEU A 355 -8.21 -14.90 -4.91
CA LEU A 355 -9.19 -13.81 -4.88
C LEU A 355 -8.56 -12.45 -5.17
N VAL A 356 -7.34 -12.20 -4.69
CA VAL A 356 -6.59 -10.97 -4.99
C VAL A 356 -6.30 -10.92 -6.49
N LEU A 357 -5.79 -12.00 -7.09
CA LEU A 357 -5.52 -12.07 -8.53
C LEU A 357 -6.78 -11.81 -9.37
N GLU A 358 -7.86 -12.55 -9.11
CA GLU A 358 -9.11 -12.41 -9.86
C GLU A 358 -9.73 -11.01 -9.70
N SER A 359 -9.69 -10.46 -8.49
CA SER A 359 -10.23 -9.12 -8.24
C SER A 359 -9.37 -8.05 -8.90
N SER A 360 -8.04 -8.15 -8.81
CA SER A 360 -7.10 -7.27 -9.52
C SER A 360 -7.30 -7.33 -11.03
N ARG A 361 -7.50 -8.52 -11.61
CA ARG A 361 -7.79 -8.70 -13.04
C ARG A 361 -9.05 -7.95 -13.47
N VAL A 362 -10.14 -8.08 -12.71
CA VAL A 362 -11.41 -7.39 -12.99
C VAL A 362 -11.22 -5.88 -12.90
N GLU A 363 -10.58 -5.38 -11.84
CA GLU A 363 -10.32 -3.94 -11.68
C GLU A 363 -9.40 -3.40 -12.78
N ILE A 364 -8.36 -4.13 -13.18
CA ILE A 364 -7.48 -3.76 -14.32
C ILE A 364 -8.31 -3.62 -15.59
N ALA A 365 -9.19 -4.57 -15.91
CA ALA A 365 -10.02 -4.50 -17.10
C ALA A 365 -10.95 -3.28 -17.09
N VAL A 366 -11.59 -2.98 -15.95
CA VAL A 366 -12.48 -1.83 -15.80
C VAL A 366 -11.69 -0.52 -15.91
N LEU A 367 -10.60 -0.39 -15.16
CA LEU A 367 -9.78 0.82 -15.10
C LEU A 367 -9.12 1.13 -16.45
N LEU A 368 -8.58 0.12 -17.15
CA LEU A 368 -7.99 0.32 -18.48
C LEU A 368 -9.04 0.76 -19.49
N ASN A 369 -10.25 0.19 -19.45
CA ASN A 369 -11.34 0.61 -20.32
C ASN A 369 -11.80 2.06 -20.02
N GLU A 370 -11.92 2.44 -18.75
CA GLU A 370 -12.23 3.82 -18.36
C GLU A 370 -11.10 4.80 -18.77
N LEU A 371 -9.84 4.41 -18.60
CA LEU A 371 -8.69 5.21 -19.03
C LEU A 371 -8.64 5.36 -20.55
N ALA A 372 -8.94 4.30 -21.32
CA ALA A 372 -9.08 4.36 -22.77
C ALA A 372 -10.16 5.37 -23.17
N TYR A 373 -11.36 5.28 -22.58
CA TYR A 373 -12.44 6.22 -22.84
C TYR A 373 -12.04 7.67 -22.53
N LEU A 374 -11.44 7.92 -21.35
CA LEU A 374 -10.98 9.25 -20.96
C LEU A 374 -9.87 9.80 -21.87
N LYS A 375 -9.06 8.93 -22.47
CA LYS A 375 -7.92 9.30 -23.32
C LYS A 375 -8.32 9.52 -24.78
N TYR A 376 -9.21 8.69 -25.31
CA TYR A 376 -9.53 8.64 -26.74
C TYR A 376 -10.86 9.31 -27.09
N GLU A 377 -11.87 9.22 -26.22
CA GLU A 377 -13.25 9.62 -26.53
C GLU A 377 -13.73 10.85 -25.77
N ALA A 378 -13.20 11.13 -24.58
CA ALA A 378 -13.69 12.23 -23.74
C ALA A 378 -13.31 13.64 -24.27
N ASP A 379 -14.22 14.60 -24.11
CA ASP A 379 -13.99 16.01 -24.45
C ASP A 379 -12.81 16.60 -23.64
N LYS A 380 -11.77 17.04 -24.34
CA LYS A 380 -10.50 17.54 -23.77
C LYS A 380 -10.60 18.83 -22.92
N ASN A 381 -11.80 19.36 -22.68
CA ASN A 381 -12.03 20.72 -22.17
C ASN A 381 -12.52 20.81 -20.70
N SER A 382 -12.54 19.72 -19.93
CA SER A 382 -12.95 19.76 -18.51
C SER A 382 -11.78 19.50 -17.56
N SER A 383 -11.58 20.35 -16.54
CA SER A 383 -10.58 20.13 -15.50
C SER A 383 -10.88 18.89 -14.64
N THR A 384 -12.16 18.51 -14.54
CA THR A 384 -12.65 17.34 -13.80
C THR A 384 -12.20 16.00 -14.41
N SER A 385 -11.96 15.94 -15.73
CA SER A 385 -11.48 14.72 -16.37
C SER A 385 -10.03 14.40 -15.98
N ALA A 386 -9.18 15.41 -15.77
CA ALA A 386 -7.79 15.23 -15.39
C ALA A 386 -7.64 14.68 -13.96
N GLU A 387 -8.38 15.21 -12.99
CA GLU A 387 -8.39 14.68 -11.61
C GLU A 387 -8.93 13.24 -11.57
N THR A 388 -10.00 12.98 -12.32
CA THR A 388 -10.57 11.63 -12.44
C THR A 388 -9.55 10.66 -13.05
N PHE A 389 -8.86 11.07 -14.12
CA PHE A 389 -7.81 10.27 -14.76
C PHE A 389 -6.70 9.89 -13.78
N MET A 390 -6.22 10.86 -12.98
CA MET A 390 -5.16 10.60 -11.99
C MET A 390 -5.59 9.63 -10.89
N VAL A 391 -6.84 9.72 -10.41
CA VAL A 391 -7.38 8.76 -9.43
C VAL A 391 -7.44 7.36 -10.03
N LYS A 392 -7.93 7.23 -11.27
CA LYS A 392 -8.00 5.93 -11.97
C LYS A 392 -6.60 5.36 -12.23
N LEU A 393 -5.63 6.18 -12.62
CA LEU A 393 -4.23 5.79 -12.80
C LEU A 393 -3.60 5.29 -11.49
N ARG A 394 -3.86 5.98 -10.36
CA ARG A 394 -3.38 5.53 -9.04
C ARG A 394 -3.97 4.16 -8.68
N ASN A 395 -5.27 3.95 -8.91
CA ASN A 395 -5.94 2.69 -8.62
C ASN A 395 -5.41 1.55 -9.51
N LEU A 396 -5.13 1.84 -10.78
CA LEU A 396 -4.51 0.89 -11.70
C LEU A 396 -3.11 0.49 -11.20
N GLY A 397 -2.34 1.47 -10.72
CA GLY A 397 -1.02 1.23 -10.14
C GLY A 397 -1.05 0.26 -8.95
N VAL A 398 -2.08 0.33 -8.10
CA VAL A 398 -2.28 -0.62 -6.98
C VAL A 398 -2.56 -2.03 -7.52
N ALA A 399 -3.45 -2.16 -8.50
CA ALA A 399 -3.79 -3.46 -9.07
C ALA A 399 -2.60 -4.10 -9.80
N PHE A 400 -1.83 -3.33 -10.57
CA PHE A 400 -0.59 -3.78 -11.19
C PHE A 400 0.46 -4.17 -10.16
N ALA A 401 0.64 -3.38 -9.09
CA ALA A 401 1.56 -3.73 -8.02
C ALA A 401 1.22 -5.10 -7.40
N LEU A 402 -0.06 -5.37 -7.13
CA LEU A 402 -0.49 -6.67 -6.64
C LEU A 402 -0.18 -7.82 -7.60
N VAL A 403 -0.42 -7.62 -8.91
CA VAL A 403 -0.08 -8.60 -9.95
C VAL A 403 1.43 -8.85 -9.97
N GLU A 404 2.27 -7.81 -9.94
CA GLU A 404 3.73 -7.96 -9.87
C GLU A 404 4.19 -8.71 -8.61
N ARG A 405 3.55 -8.47 -7.46
CA ARG A 405 3.82 -9.21 -6.21
C ARG A 405 3.47 -10.69 -6.35
N ILE A 406 2.37 -11.01 -7.02
CA ILE A 406 1.96 -12.38 -7.31
C ILE A 406 2.97 -13.05 -8.27
N ILE A 407 3.38 -12.36 -9.34
CA ILE A 407 4.41 -12.85 -10.27
C ILE A 407 5.70 -13.17 -9.50
N LYS A 408 6.16 -12.25 -8.64
CA LYS A 408 7.34 -12.45 -7.81
C LYS A 408 7.19 -13.63 -6.84
N LEU A 409 6.00 -13.84 -6.29
CA LEU A 409 5.75 -14.98 -5.40
C LEU A 409 5.78 -16.31 -6.16
N VAL A 410 5.13 -16.37 -7.33
CA VAL A 410 5.15 -17.51 -8.25
C VAL A 410 6.58 -17.84 -8.66
N ALA A 411 7.38 -16.81 -8.93
CA ALA A 411 8.78 -16.95 -9.25
C ALA A 411 9.58 -17.65 -8.14
N LYS A 412 9.32 -17.36 -6.85
CA LYS A 412 10.02 -18.05 -5.74
C LYS A 412 9.75 -19.56 -5.71
N PHE A 413 8.55 -20.01 -6.06
CA PHE A 413 8.22 -21.45 -6.08
C PHE A 413 9.02 -22.23 -7.12
N GLY A 414 9.46 -21.58 -8.21
CA GLY A 414 10.35 -22.19 -9.18
C GLY A 414 11.79 -22.41 -8.68
N GLU A 415 12.16 -21.86 -7.51
CA GLU A 415 13.52 -21.99 -6.96
C GLU A 415 13.72 -23.23 -6.08
N SER A 416 12.65 -23.80 -5.53
CA SER A 416 12.75 -24.79 -4.43
C SER A 416 12.65 -26.28 -4.85
N GLU A 417 12.48 -26.61 -6.13
CA GLU A 417 12.40 -28.00 -6.57
C GLU A 417 13.47 -28.38 -7.61
N GLU A 418 14.58 -28.94 -7.12
CA GLU A 418 15.34 -29.94 -7.87
C GLU A 418 14.47 -31.20 -7.99
N GLY A 419 13.54 -31.18 -8.95
CA GLY A 419 12.94 -32.39 -9.50
C GLY A 419 11.43 -32.52 -9.37
N VAL A 420 10.66 -31.79 -10.18
CA VAL A 420 9.53 -32.34 -10.95
C VAL A 420 9.42 -31.59 -12.29
N ASN A 421 9.52 -32.35 -13.39
CA ASN A 421 9.49 -31.89 -14.79
C ASN A 421 8.13 -31.33 -15.25
N GLN A 422 7.72 -30.13 -14.83
CA GLN A 422 6.64 -29.40 -15.53
C GLN A 422 6.88 -27.91 -15.76
N LEU A 423 7.89 -27.29 -15.15
CA LEU A 423 8.28 -25.90 -15.44
C LEU A 423 9.78 -25.83 -15.68
N THR A 424 10.22 -26.32 -16.84
CA THR A 424 11.55 -25.99 -17.35
C THR A 424 11.51 -24.56 -17.92
N TYR A 425 11.16 -23.58 -17.10
CA TYR A 425 11.45 -22.19 -17.42
C TYR A 425 12.95 -22.01 -17.21
N VAL A 426 13.67 -21.91 -18.32
CA VAL A 426 15.11 -21.67 -18.36
C VAL A 426 15.37 -20.30 -17.74
N ARG A 427 15.46 -20.25 -16.42
CA ARG A 427 16.11 -19.15 -15.72
C ARG A 427 17.55 -19.12 -16.17
N LEU A 428 18.02 -17.93 -16.51
CA LEU A 428 19.42 -17.64 -16.78
C LEU A 428 20.27 -18.05 -15.57
N CYS A 429 20.72 -19.31 -15.56
CA CYS A 429 21.90 -19.70 -14.81
C CYS A 429 23.10 -19.20 -15.62
N TYR A 430 23.47 -17.93 -15.45
CA TYR A 430 24.85 -17.51 -15.66
C TYR A 430 25.43 -17.13 -14.30
N VAL A 431 26.19 -18.08 -13.75
CA VAL A 431 26.91 -17.93 -12.49
C VAL A 431 28.02 -16.91 -12.70
N HIS A 432 27.85 -15.71 -12.14
CA HIS A 432 28.97 -14.86 -11.81
C HIS A 432 29.39 -15.12 -10.37
N GLY A 433 30.69 -15.32 -10.17
CA GLY A 433 31.30 -15.75 -8.93
C GLY A 433 30.77 -14.99 -7.71
N GLN A 434 30.29 -15.77 -6.74
CA GLN A 434 29.93 -15.33 -5.38
C GLN A 434 28.98 -14.13 -5.27
N HIS A 435 27.90 -14.10 -6.04
CA HIS A 435 26.61 -13.61 -5.57
C HIS A 435 25.54 -14.19 -6.49
N ILE A 436 24.75 -15.15 -6.00
CA ILE A 436 23.42 -15.38 -6.58
C ILE A 436 22.66 -14.09 -6.28
N VAL A 437 22.59 -13.17 -7.25
CA VAL A 437 21.69 -12.03 -7.16
C VAL A 437 20.35 -12.56 -7.67
N PRO A 438 19.39 -12.91 -6.79
CA PRO A 438 18.03 -13.18 -7.26
C PRO A 438 17.59 -11.98 -8.08
N TYR A 439 17.04 -12.26 -9.26
CA TYR A 439 16.57 -11.25 -10.19
C TYR A 439 15.51 -10.40 -9.48
N ARG A 440 15.93 -9.23 -8.97
CA ARG A 440 15.00 -8.23 -8.45
C ARG A 440 14.49 -7.49 -9.66
N THR A 441 13.18 -7.57 -9.91
CA THR A 441 12.48 -6.70 -10.86
C THR A 441 13.07 -5.29 -10.76
N ALA A 442 13.55 -4.78 -11.90
CA ALA A 442 14.27 -3.53 -12.00
C ALA A 442 13.61 -2.45 -11.14
N GLN A 443 14.30 -2.08 -10.05
CA GLN A 443 13.93 -0.97 -9.16
C GLN A 443 14.17 0.40 -9.82
N CYS A 444 14.46 0.45 -11.13
CA CYS A 444 14.89 1.65 -11.84
C CYS A 444 13.82 2.74 -12.04
N CYS A 445 12.56 2.55 -11.65
CA CYS A 445 11.57 3.63 -11.79
C CYS A 445 10.75 3.80 -10.52
N LYS A 446 11.12 4.83 -9.74
CA LYS A 446 10.19 5.47 -8.80
C LYS A 446 9.01 6.02 -9.61
N TRP A 447 7.92 5.28 -9.62
CA TRP A 447 6.63 5.78 -10.09
C TRP A 447 6.19 6.93 -9.18
N GLN A 448 6.33 8.18 -9.65
CA GLN A 448 5.94 9.38 -8.91
C GLN A 448 4.41 9.53 -8.75
N GLY A 449 3.60 8.72 -9.43
CA GLY A 449 2.14 8.70 -9.30
C GLY A 449 1.59 7.85 -8.15
N CYS A 450 2.41 7.01 -7.51
CA CYS A 450 1.97 6.19 -6.38
C CYS A 450 2.73 6.63 -5.12
N GLN A 451 2.03 7.32 -4.19
CA GLN A 451 2.60 7.79 -2.92
C GLN A 451 3.20 6.68 -2.04
N LEU A 452 3.03 5.41 -2.44
CA LEU A 452 3.50 4.19 -1.79
C LEU A 452 4.93 3.76 -2.19
N THR A 453 5.59 4.40 -3.17
CA THR A 453 6.91 3.95 -3.67
C THR A 453 8.13 4.51 -2.91
N ASN A 454 7.93 5.25 -1.80
CA ASN A 454 9.03 5.89 -1.06
C ASN A 454 9.67 5.03 0.05
N LEU A 455 9.34 3.74 0.15
CA LEU A 455 9.94 2.85 1.15
C LEU A 455 11.24 2.25 0.63
N LYS A 456 12.35 2.69 1.24
CA LYS A 456 13.67 2.08 1.11
C LYS A 456 13.62 0.66 1.70
N TRP A 457 13.94 -0.34 0.88
CA TRP A 457 13.84 -1.77 1.23
C TRP A 457 14.95 -2.17 2.20
N ASN A 458 14.67 -2.20 3.49
CA ASN A 458 15.54 -2.87 4.46
C ASN A 458 15.16 -4.36 4.50
N PHE A 459 16.02 -5.19 3.92
CA PHE A 459 15.96 -6.64 4.06
C PHE A 459 16.18 -7.04 5.52
N LEU A 460 15.32 -7.89 6.07
CA LEU A 460 15.68 -8.99 6.97
C LEU A 460 14.43 -9.84 7.29
N SER A 461 14.32 -11.02 6.69
CA SER A 461 14.14 -12.31 7.36
C SER A 461 13.70 -13.37 6.35
N GLU A 462 14.53 -14.39 6.17
CA GLU A 462 14.12 -15.67 5.61
C GLU A 462 13.09 -16.27 6.58
N SER A 463 11.81 -16.12 6.25
CA SER A 463 10.76 -16.89 6.89
C SER A 463 10.50 -18.12 6.04
N ASN A 464 10.92 -19.27 6.58
CA ASN A 464 10.65 -20.60 6.03
C ASN A 464 9.14 -20.88 6.11
N SER A 465 8.36 -20.51 5.09
CA SER A 465 6.96 -20.93 4.94
C SER A 465 6.87 -22.08 3.94
N ASN A 466 7.03 -23.31 4.44
CA ASN A 466 6.67 -24.54 3.73
C ASN A 466 5.13 -24.67 3.58
N SER A 467 4.49 -23.73 2.90
CA SER A 467 3.08 -23.84 2.51
C SER A 467 3.00 -24.28 1.05
N VAL A 468 2.84 -25.59 0.86
CA VAL A 468 2.75 -26.27 -0.43
C VAL A 468 1.49 -25.80 -1.18
N ILE A 469 1.62 -24.85 -2.11
CA ILE A 469 0.58 -24.58 -3.11
C ILE A 469 0.36 -25.88 -3.90
N THR A 470 -0.90 -26.31 -4.06
CA THR A 470 -1.18 -27.49 -4.89
C THR A 470 -0.94 -27.18 -6.38
N GLU A 471 -0.50 -28.16 -7.15
CA GLU A 471 -0.30 -28.03 -8.62
C GLU A 471 -1.54 -27.42 -9.31
N GLY A 472 -2.75 -27.89 -8.94
CA GLY A 472 -4.00 -27.35 -9.49
C GLY A 472 -4.31 -25.90 -9.09
N THR A 473 -3.81 -25.43 -7.94
CA THR A 473 -3.88 -24.02 -7.56
C THR A 473 -2.86 -23.20 -8.35
N PHE A 474 -1.64 -23.72 -8.51
CA PHE A 474 -0.59 -23.05 -9.28
C PHE A 474 -1.00 -22.84 -10.74
N SER A 475 -1.59 -23.85 -11.39
CA SER A 475 -2.14 -23.70 -12.74
C SER A 475 -3.25 -22.64 -12.84
N LYS A 476 -4.07 -22.48 -11.79
CA LYS A 476 -5.09 -21.41 -11.75
C LYS A 476 -4.46 -20.03 -11.63
N ILE A 477 -3.40 -19.89 -10.84
CA ILE A 477 -2.66 -18.64 -10.72
C ILE A 477 -2.05 -18.27 -12.07
N LEU A 478 -1.38 -19.21 -12.75
CA LEU A 478 -0.84 -18.96 -14.09
C LEU A 478 -1.92 -18.61 -15.10
N GLY A 479 -3.04 -19.35 -15.13
CA GLY A 479 -4.17 -19.03 -15.99
C GLY A 479 -4.74 -17.63 -15.73
N GLY A 480 -4.89 -17.23 -14.47
CA GLY A 480 -5.34 -15.89 -14.10
C GLY A 480 -4.34 -14.80 -14.48
N LEU A 481 -3.03 -15.07 -14.41
CA LEU A 481 -1.98 -14.15 -14.88
C LEU A 481 -2.01 -14.01 -16.41
N ASP A 482 -2.11 -15.13 -17.15
CA ASP A 482 -2.25 -15.12 -18.61
C ASP A 482 -3.46 -14.30 -19.06
N GLU A 483 -4.61 -14.48 -18.41
CA GLU A 483 -5.82 -13.69 -18.69
C GLU A 483 -5.61 -12.21 -18.39
N THR A 484 -4.97 -11.89 -17.26
CA THR A 484 -4.68 -10.50 -16.85
C THR A 484 -3.77 -9.81 -17.84
N ILE A 485 -2.66 -10.46 -18.21
CA ILE A 485 -1.70 -9.94 -19.19
C ILE A 485 -2.34 -9.84 -20.58
N GLY A 486 -3.23 -10.78 -20.93
CA GLY A 486 -4.03 -10.70 -22.14
C GLY A 486 -4.85 -9.40 -22.24
N VAL A 487 -5.51 -8.99 -21.15
CA VAL A 487 -6.26 -7.72 -21.06
C VAL A 487 -5.34 -6.51 -21.21
N VAL A 488 -4.17 -6.52 -20.56
CA VAL A 488 -3.19 -5.42 -20.66
C VAL A 488 -2.64 -5.30 -22.09
N LEU A 489 -2.39 -6.43 -22.76
CA LEU A 489 -1.96 -6.45 -24.16
C LEU A 489 -3.04 -5.91 -25.11
N ASP A 490 -4.32 -6.19 -24.83
CA ASP A 490 -5.44 -5.64 -25.61
C ASP A 490 -5.52 -4.12 -25.48
N TYR A 491 -5.27 -3.58 -24.28
CA TYR A 491 -5.16 -2.14 -24.06
C TYR A 491 -3.98 -1.51 -24.82
N LEU A 492 -2.81 -2.16 -24.82
CA LEU A 492 -1.66 -1.70 -25.60
C LEU A 492 -1.90 -1.76 -27.11
N GLN A 493 -2.63 -2.77 -27.58
CA GLN A 493 -3.07 -2.88 -28.98
C GLN A 493 -4.01 -1.74 -29.36
N ASP A 494 -4.99 -1.43 -28.50
CA ASP A 494 -5.91 -0.31 -28.71
C ASP A 494 -5.16 1.04 -28.76
N ALA A 495 -4.20 1.25 -27.86
CA ALA A 495 -3.35 2.43 -27.86
C ALA A 495 -2.49 2.55 -29.14
N LYS A 496 -1.97 1.43 -29.64
CA LYS A 496 -1.24 1.36 -30.92
C LYS A 496 -2.13 1.73 -32.10
N GLU A 497 -3.37 1.23 -32.15
CA GLU A 497 -4.35 1.51 -33.21
C GLU A 497 -4.76 2.99 -33.22
N HIS A 498 -4.85 3.62 -32.05
CA HIS A 498 -5.10 5.05 -31.90
C HIS A 498 -3.84 5.94 -32.05
N GLY A 499 -2.67 5.35 -32.29
CA GLY A 499 -1.41 6.08 -32.51
C GLY A 499 -0.83 6.75 -31.26
N HIS A 500 -1.28 6.36 -30.07
CA HIS A 500 -0.74 6.84 -28.81
C HIS A 500 0.44 5.99 -28.37
N LYS A 501 1.59 6.60 -28.12
CA LYS A 501 2.79 5.90 -27.62
C LYS A 501 3.37 6.48 -26.33
N LYS A 502 2.79 7.57 -25.82
CA LYS A 502 3.28 8.30 -24.64
C LYS A 502 2.22 8.30 -23.54
N GLY A 503 2.63 7.99 -22.32
CA GLY A 503 1.77 8.00 -21.14
C GLY A 503 2.22 7.00 -20.08
N ASP A 504 2.15 7.40 -18.82
CA ASP A 504 2.57 6.54 -17.71
C ASP A 504 1.69 5.28 -17.61
N ASP A 505 0.40 5.38 -17.92
CA ASP A 505 -0.52 4.25 -18.08
C ASP A 505 0.02 3.17 -19.04
N LEU A 506 0.55 3.58 -20.19
CA LEU A 506 1.14 2.68 -21.19
C LEU A 506 2.46 2.10 -20.69
N LEU A 507 3.30 2.92 -20.07
CA LEU A 507 4.58 2.48 -19.55
C LEU A 507 4.42 1.46 -18.41
N ALA A 508 3.47 1.68 -17.50
CA ALA A 508 3.10 0.71 -16.46
C ALA A 508 2.58 -0.60 -17.06
N SER A 509 1.78 -0.50 -18.14
CA SER A 509 1.28 -1.66 -18.86
C SER A 509 2.43 -2.48 -19.47
N VAL A 510 3.40 -1.83 -20.11
CA VAL A 510 4.61 -2.50 -20.62
C VAL A 510 5.42 -3.13 -19.49
N ARG A 511 5.53 -2.46 -18.34
CA ARG A 511 6.26 -2.97 -17.17
C ARG A 511 5.66 -4.25 -16.59
N VAL A 512 4.35 -4.29 -16.37
CA VAL A 512 3.69 -5.49 -15.79
C VAL A 512 3.74 -6.66 -16.78
N VAL A 513 3.59 -6.38 -18.09
CA VAL A 513 3.76 -7.38 -19.15
C VAL A 513 5.20 -7.91 -19.18
N GLY A 514 6.19 -7.02 -19.18
CA GLY A 514 7.61 -7.39 -19.18
C GLY A 514 7.99 -8.21 -17.96
N SER A 515 7.47 -7.85 -16.79
CA SER A 515 7.68 -8.59 -15.53
C SER A 515 7.12 -10.01 -15.60
N TYR A 516 5.94 -10.21 -16.19
CA TYR A 516 5.38 -11.55 -16.34
C TYR A 516 6.12 -12.38 -17.40
N LEU A 517 6.40 -11.79 -18.57
CA LEU A 517 7.06 -12.50 -19.66
C LEU A 517 8.53 -12.83 -19.36
N ALA A 518 9.14 -12.17 -18.37
CA ALA A 518 10.43 -12.57 -17.81
C ALA A 518 10.35 -13.91 -17.08
N GLU A 519 9.19 -14.32 -16.56
CA GLU A 519 9.01 -15.63 -15.94
C GLU A 519 8.33 -16.62 -16.91
N ALA A 520 7.52 -16.11 -17.84
CA ALA A 520 6.76 -16.90 -18.82
C ALA A 520 6.92 -16.37 -20.27
N PRO A 521 8.11 -16.51 -20.89
CA PRO A 521 8.42 -15.91 -22.20
C PRO A 521 7.55 -16.39 -23.37
N ASP A 522 6.99 -17.59 -23.28
CA ASP A 522 6.10 -18.15 -24.31
C ASP A 522 4.62 -17.76 -24.11
N ALA A 523 4.26 -17.07 -23.01
CA ALA A 523 2.90 -16.62 -22.77
C ALA A 523 2.48 -15.54 -23.79
N CYS A 524 1.23 -15.61 -24.24
CA CYS A 524 0.64 -14.69 -25.22
C CYS A 524 1.51 -14.47 -26.49
N ARG A 525 2.32 -15.47 -26.89
CA ARG A 525 3.36 -15.35 -27.93
C ARG A 525 2.93 -14.61 -29.20
N ASP A 526 1.76 -14.96 -29.75
CA ASP A 526 1.28 -14.35 -31.00
C ASP A 526 0.97 -12.86 -30.85
N LYS A 527 0.35 -12.45 -29.74
CA LYS A 527 0.08 -11.03 -29.45
C LYS A 527 1.37 -10.27 -29.18
N VAL A 528 2.27 -10.83 -28.36
CA VAL A 528 3.58 -10.23 -28.05
C VAL A 528 4.38 -10.03 -29.34
N ARG A 529 4.41 -11.01 -30.24
CA ARG A 529 5.09 -10.90 -31.54
C ARG A 529 4.58 -9.72 -32.37
N GLN A 530 3.27 -9.46 -32.37
CA GLN A 530 2.65 -8.37 -33.13
C GLN A 530 2.84 -7.00 -32.46
N LEU A 531 3.00 -6.98 -31.14
CA LEU A 531 3.08 -5.77 -30.32
C LEU A 531 4.50 -5.35 -29.93
N LEU A 532 5.49 -6.25 -30.00
CA LEU A 532 6.83 -6.03 -29.45
C LEU A 532 7.47 -4.71 -29.92
N GLY A 533 7.43 -4.44 -31.23
CA GLY A 533 7.97 -3.19 -31.77
C GLY A 533 7.27 -1.93 -31.23
N TYR A 534 5.96 -2.00 -30.99
CA TYR A 534 5.20 -0.92 -30.37
C TYR A 534 5.55 -0.79 -28.88
N MET A 535 5.58 -1.90 -28.14
CA MET A 535 5.90 -1.90 -26.71
C MET A 535 7.28 -1.29 -26.43
N LEU A 536 8.29 -1.59 -27.25
CA LEU A 536 9.63 -1.00 -27.14
C LEU A 536 9.68 0.50 -27.50
N SER A 537 8.64 1.02 -28.17
CA SER A 537 8.52 2.42 -28.54
C SER A 537 7.69 3.26 -27.56
N VAL A 538 7.10 2.62 -26.53
CA VAL A 538 6.30 3.32 -25.52
C VAL A 538 7.22 4.19 -24.66
N GLU A 539 6.76 5.40 -24.34
CA GLU A 539 7.49 6.40 -23.57
C GLU A 539 6.67 6.84 -22.34
N GLY A 540 7.33 7.02 -21.19
CA GLY A 540 6.73 7.69 -20.03
C GLY A 540 6.45 9.18 -20.28
N ASN A 541 5.62 9.82 -19.46
CA ASN A 541 5.34 11.25 -19.59
C ASN A 541 6.61 12.10 -19.45
N ASP A 542 7.43 11.77 -18.46
CA ASP A 542 8.67 12.49 -18.12
C ASP A 542 9.89 11.96 -18.88
N GLU A 543 9.70 11.01 -19.80
CA GLU A 543 10.80 10.36 -20.50
C GLU A 543 11.15 11.07 -21.82
N PRO A 544 12.44 11.36 -22.08
CA PRO A 544 12.87 11.97 -23.33
C PRO A 544 13.00 10.98 -24.51
N ASN A 545 13.21 9.69 -24.21
CA ASN A 545 13.33 8.58 -25.17
C ASN A 545 12.66 7.32 -24.59
N SER A 546 12.50 6.22 -25.34
CA SER A 546 11.79 5.02 -24.87
C SER A 546 12.67 4.04 -24.06
N SER A 547 13.53 4.57 -23.19
CA SER A 547 14.54 3.82 -22.44
C SER A 547 13.93 2.81 -21.44
N TYR A 548 12.95 3.23 -20.66
CA TYR A 548 12.32 2.43 -19.60
C TYR A 548 11.56 1.22 -20.17
N SER A 549 10.84 1.40 -21.28
CA SER A 549 10.16 0.29 -21.94
C SER A 549 11.13 -0.80 -22.40
N ILE A 550 12.31 -0.40 -22.89
CA ILE A 550 13.38 -1.34 -23.26
C ILE A 550 13.90 -2.04 -22.00
N CYS A 551 14.20 -1.32 -20.92
CA CYS A 551 14.62 -1.91 -19.64
C CYS A 551 13.65 -2.97 -19.13
N PHE A 552 12.34 -2.69 -19.17
CA PHE A 552 11.32 -3.61 -18.65
C PHE A 552 11.17 -4.88 -19.50
N LEU A 553 11.45 -4.82 -20.80
CA LEU A 553 11.34 -5.96 -21.71
C LEU A 553 12.65 -6.73 -21.88
N LEU A 554 13.78 -6.14 -21.49
CA LEU A 554 15.09 -6.73 -21.63
C LEU A 554 15.24 -8.14 -21.03
N PRO A 555 14.70 -8.43 -19.82
CA PRO A 555 14.74 -9.79 -19.27
C PRO A 555 14.08 -10.83 -20.18
N MET A 556 12.90 -10.50 -20.71
CA MET A 556 12.18 -11.37 -21.66
C MET A 556 12.97 -11.50 -22.97
N LEU A 557 13.47 -10.40 -23.53
CA LEU A 557 14.26 -10.38 -24.76
C LEU A 557 15.51 -11.28 -24.64
N CYS A 558 16.20 -11.22 -23.51
CA CYS A 558 17.36 -12.05 -23.23
C CYS A 558 17.00 -13.54 -23.25
N GLN A 559 15.86 -13.92 -22.68
CA GLN A 559 15.41 -15.32 -22.64
C GLN A 559 14.97 -15.84 -24.01
N ILE A 560 14.14 -15.09 -24.73
CA ILE A 560 13.65 -15.56 -26.04
C ILE A 560 14.80 -15.69 -27.06
N THR A 561 15.83 -14.83 -26.98
CA THR A 561 16.98 -14.86 -27.89
C THR A 561 17.91 -16.05 -27.64
N MET A 562 17.72 -16.80 -26.56
CA MET A 562 18.39 -18.10 -26.39
C MET A 562 17.98 -19.08 -27.49
N ARG A 563 16.80 -18.92 -28.11
CA ARG A 563 16.31 -19.74 -29.22
C ARG A 563 16.33 -18.97 -30.54
N SER A 564 16.47 -19.69 -31.65
CA SER A 564 16.52 -19.11 -33.00
C SER A 564 15.20 -18.44 -33.41
N ASP A 565 14.06 -19.01 -33.02
CA ASP A 565 12.74 -18.43 -33.29
C ASP A 565 12.48 -17.12 -32.52
N GLY A 566 13.08 -16.97 -31.33
CA GLY A 566 13.07 -15.69 -30.61
C GLY A 566 13.97 -14.64 -31.27
N CYS A 567 15.17 -15.02 -31.74
CA CYS A 567 16.01 -14.10 -32.51
C CYS A 567 15.33 -13.62 -33.81
N GLU A 568 14.62 -14.50 -34.52
CA GLU A 568 13.82 -14.12 -35.70
C GLU A 568 12.75 -13.07 -35.34
N MET A 569 12.06 -13.26 -34.20
CA MET A 569 11.08 -12.28 -33.71
C MET A 569 11.73 -10.92 -33.42
N VAL A 570 12.86 -10.89 -32.71
CA VAL A 570 13.60 -9.67 -32.39
C VAL A 570 14.11 -8.97 -33.66
N ALA A 571 14.57 -9.73 -34.66
CA ALA A 571 15.00 -9.20 -35.95
C ALA A 571 13.83 -8.55 -36.72
N SER A 572 12.69 -9.26 -36.83
CA SER A 572 11.50 -8.81 -37.58
C SER A 572 10.86 -7.53 -37.05
N THR A 573 11.08 -7.21 -35.77
CA THR A 573 10.48 -6.07 -35.07
C THR A 573 11.41 -4.87 -34.96
N GLY A 574 12.67 -5.00 -35.39
CA GLY A 574 13.71 -3.98 -35.22
C GLY A 574 14.16 -3.80 -33.76
N ALA A 575 13.71 -4.66 -32.85
CA ALA A 575 14.01 -4.62 -31.42
C ALA A 575 15.52 -4.67 -31.15
N PHE A 576 16.25 -5.45 -31.96
CA PHE A 576 17.70 -5.58 -31.84
C PHE A 576 18.43 -4.22 -31.91
N ARG A 577 18.06 -3.35 -32.86
CA ARG A 577 18.65 -2.01 -33.00
C ARG A 577 18.33 -1.12 -31.80
N LEU A 578 17.12 -1.24 -31.25
CA LEU A 578 16.71 -0.49 -30.05
C LEU A 578 17.53 -0.92 -28.83
N VAL A 579 17.80 -2.22 -28.67
CA VAL A 579 18.66 -2.74 -27.58
C VAL A 579 20.10 -2.22 -27.72
N ILE A 580 20.66 -2.18 -28.93
CA ILE A 580 21.99 -1.58 -29.16
C ILE A 580 22.01 -0.10 -28.75
N GLY A 581 21.06 0.70 -29.27
CA GLY A 581 21.01 2.13 -28.96
C GLY A 581 20.82 2.38 -27.46
N HIS A 582 20.03 1.55 -26.78
CA HIS A 582 19.85 1.62 -25.34
C HIS A 582 21.12 1.24 -24.56
N LEU A 583 21.84 0.18 -24.95
CA LEU A 583 23.11 -0.19 -24.34
C LEU A 583 24.15 0.94 -24.44
N ILE A 584 24.26 1.57 -25.62
CA ILE A 584 25.16 2.71 -25.83
C ILE A 584 24.77 3.85 -24.87
N ALA A 585 23.49 4.20 -24.80
CA ALA A 585 23.01 5.24 -23.88
C ALA A 585 23.31 4.93 -22.41
N LEU A 586 23.13 3.66 -21.98
CA LEU A 586 23.46 3.21 -20.63
C LEU A 586 24.96 3.36 -20.33
N ILE A 587 25.81 2.92 -21.25
CA ILE A 587 27.27 3.03 -21.13
C ILE A 587 27.66 4.51 -20.99
N ASP A 588 27.13 5.40 -21.84
CA ASP A 588 27.44 6.83 -21.82
C ASP A 588 26.97 7.50 -20.52
N SER A 589 25.85 7.04 -19.94
CA SER A 589 25.35 7.54 -18.64
C SER A 589 26.05 6.94 -17.41
N SER A 590 26.71 5.78 -17.54
CA SER A 590 27.21 4.93 -16.44
C SER A 590 28.38 5.52 -15.61
N SER A 591 28.69 6.80 -15.77
CA SER A 591 29.79 7.49 -15.08
C SER A 591 29.67 7.58 -13.54
N CYS A 592 28.62 7.07 -12.87
CA CYS A 592 28.48 7.27 -11.41
C CYS A 592 27.77 6.22 -10.53
N GLU A 593 27.02 5.21 -11.00
CA GLU A 593 26.27 4.32 -10.07
C GLU A 593 26.37 2.80 -10.39
N ILE A 594 26.70 2.01 -9.35
CA ILE A 594 26.96 0.55 -9.41
C ILE A 594 25.67 -0.27 -9.65
N GLU A 595 24.49 0.32 -9.41
CA GLU A 595 23.18 -0.35 -9.50
C GLU A 595 22.76 -0.69 -10.95
N ASP A 596 23.25 0.02 -11.97
CA ASP A 596 22.87 -0.18 -13.39
C ASP A 596 23.67 -1.29 -14.11
N SER A 597 24.62 -1.94 -13.43
CA SER A 597 25.45 -3.00 -14.02
C SER A 597 24.61 -4.18 -14.55
N GLY A 598 23.57 -4.60 -13.83
CA GLY A 598 22.71 -5.71 -14.24
C GLY A 598 22.02 -5.49 -15.59
N THR A 599 21.49 -4.29 -15.83
CA THR A 599 20.82 -3.93 -17.10
C THR A 599 21.80 -3.93 -18.26
N ILE A 600 23.03 -3.44 -18.05
CA ILE A 600 24.09 -3.46 -19.06
C ILE A 600 24.44 -4.92 -19.45
N PHE A 601 24.64 -5.80 -18.46
CA PHE A 601 24.94 -7.21 -18.71
C PHE A 601 23.81 -7.91 -19.49
N LEU A 602 22.55 -7.63 -19.17
CA LEU A 602 21.40 -8.19 -19.89
C LEU A 602 21.30 -7.72 -21.34
N ALA A 603 21.61 -6.45 -21.60
CA ALA A 603 21.62 -5.92 -22.96
C ALA A 603 22.74 -6.58 -23.77
N CYS A 604 23.92 -6.71 -23.17
CA CYS A 604 25.03 -7.44 -23.76
C CYS A 604 24.69 -8.90 -24.03
N ASP A 605 24.07 -9.63 -23.10
CA ASP A 605 23.65 -11.02 -23.28
C ASP A 605 22.62 -11.16 -24.40
N THR A 606 21.65 -10.26 -24.46
CA THR A 606 20.64 -10.22 -25.54
C THR A 606 21.32 -10.02 -26.90
N ILE A 607 22.28 -9.09 -26.99
CA ILE A 607 23.04 -8.83 -28.22
C ILE A 607 23.92 -10.04 -28.58
N MET A 608 24.61 -10.63 -27.61
CA MET A 608 25.48 -11.79 -27.80
C MET A 608 24.69 -13.00 -28.30
N ASN A 609 23.55 -13.30 -27.68
CA ASN A 609 22.64 -14.39 -28.10
C ASN A 609 22.24 -14.27 -29.56
N PHE A 610 21.96 -13.03 -29.99
CA PHE A 610 21.60 -12.73 -31.36
C PHE A 610 22.80 -12.89 -32.32
N LEU A 611 23.96 -12.33 -31.96
CA LEU A 611 25.20 -12.41 -32.76
C LEU A 611 25.68 -13.86 -32.95
N LEU A 612 25.61 -14.68 -31.91
CA LEU A 612 25.98 -16.10 -31.97
C LEU A 612 25.14 -16.88 -32.99
N LYS A 613 23.87 -16.50 -33.18
CA LYS A 613 22.94 -17.15 -34.11
C LYS A 613 22.84 -16.46 -35.48
N ARG A 614 23.63 -15.41 -35.74
CA ARG A 614 23.50 -14.61 -36.99
C ARG A 614 23.62 -15.47 -38.26
N LYS A 615 24.53 -16.46 -38.25
CA LYS A 615 24.82 -17.31 -39.41
C LYS A 615 23.64 -18.23 -39.74
N GLU A 616 22.91 -18.68 -38.73
CA GLU A 616 21.69 -19.48 -38.88
C GLU A 616 20.54 -18.65 -39.45
N LEU A 617 20.48 -17.37 -39.08
CA LEU A 617 19.43 -16.43 -39.46
C LEU A 617 19.68 -15.72 -40.82
N GLN A 618 20.83 -15.98 -41.46
CA GLN A 618 21.26 -15.32 -42.70
C GLN A 618 21.17 -13.78 -42.66
N TRP A 619 21.44 -13.20 -41.48
CA TRP A 619 21.25 -11.77 -41.27
C TRP A 619 22.55 -10.99 -41.47
N SER A 620 22.50 -9.87 -42.20
CA SER A 620 23.66 -9.02 -42.48
C SER A 620 23.85 -7.92 -41.42
N LEU A 621 25.10 -7.62 -41.10
CA LEU A 621 25.50 -6.59 -40.15
C LEU A 621 25.71 -5.24 -40.88
N ASP A 622 24.75 -4.83 -41.71
CA ASP A 622 24.88 -3.62 -42.54
C ASP A 622 24.45 -2.33 -41.82
N ASP A 623 23.96 -2.43 -40.59
CA ASP A 623 23.51 -1.29 -39.79
C ASP A 623 24.71 -0.55 -39.15
N PRO A 624 24.83 0.79 -39.27
CA PRO A 624 25.95 1.54 -38.71
C PRO A 624 26.03 1.47 -37.17
N SER A 625 24.95 1.10 -36.48
CA SER A 625 24.90 0.99 -35.01
C SER A 625 25.91 0.00 -34.42
N TYR A 626 26.39 -1.00 -35.18
CA TYR A 626 27.46 -1.89 -34.70
C TYR A 626 28.79 -1.18 -34.55
N VAL A 627 29.08 -0.21 -35.43
CA VAL A 627 30.31 0.57 -35.33
C VAL A 627 30.24 1.43 -34.08
N GLU A 628 29.11 2.07 -33.82
CA GLU A 628 28.87 2.84 -32.59
C GLU A 628 28.95 1.95 -31.34
N LEU A 629 28.43 0.72 -31.40
CA LEU A 629 28.52 -0.25 -30.32
C LEU A 629 29.98 -0.67 -30.03
N LEU A 630 30.79 -0.92 -31.06
CA LEU A 630 32.22 -1.22 -30.89
C LEU A 630 32.93 -0.09 -30.14
N LEU A 631 32.63 1.16 -30.50
CA LEU A 631 33.18 2.35 -29.84
C LEU A 631 32.74 2.41 -28.37
N ALA A 632 31.44 2.33 -28.11
CA ALA A 632 30.90 2.36 -26.76
C ALA A 632 31.49 1.27 -25.86
N LEU A 633 31.58 0.03 -26.33
CA LEU A 633 32.14 -1.09 -25.56
C LEU A 633 33.63 -0.91 -25.27
N SER A 634 34.42 -0.42 -26.22
CA SER A 634 35.83 -0.11 -25.98
C SER A 634 36.00 0.96 -24.91
N HIS A 635 35.24 2.06 -25.00
CA HIS A 635 35.24 3.13 -24.01
C HIS A 635 34.78 2.66 -22.63
N TRP A 636 33.73 1.83 -22.58
CA TRP A 636 33.19 1.28 -21.34
C TRP A 636 34.25 0.54 -20.51
N THR A 637 35.08 -0.26 -21.17
CA THR A 637 36.16 -1.04 -20.52
C THR A 637 37.42 -0.23 -20.19
N GLU A 638 37.53 1.02 -20.67
CA GLU A 638 38.55 1.96 -20.21
C GLU A 638 38.13 2.60 -18.88
N ILE A 639 36.82 2.84 -18.70
CA ILE A 639 36.24 3.40 -17.47
C ILE A 639 36.11 2.32 -16.39
N ILE A 640 35.56 1.15 -16.73
CA ILE A 640 35.26 0.07 -15.80
C ILE A 640 36.26 -1.08 -16.01
N THR A 641 37.04 -1.40 -14.98
CA THR A 641 38.09 -2.43 -15.03
C THR A 641 37.64 -3.80 -14.51
N HIS A 642 36.33 -4.03 -14.39
CA HIS A 642 35.80 -5.33 -13.95
C HIS A 642 36.12 -6.42 -15.01
N PRO A 643 36.67 -7.59 -14.62
CA PRO A 643 37.01 -8.68 -15.55
C PRO A 643 35.82 -9.08 -16.44
N SER A 644 34.65 -9.26 -15.84
CA SER A 644 33.40 -9.60 -16.52
C SER A 644 32.98 -8.64 -17.63
N ALA A 645 33.10 -7.33 -17.38
CA ALA A 645 32.80 -6.31 -18.38
C ALA A 645 33.79 -6.39 -19.55
N THR A 646 35.06 -6.65 -19.25
CA THR A 646 36.12 -6.83 -20.25
C THR A 646 35.86 -8.06 -21.12
N VAL A 647 35.53 -9.21 -20.52
CA VAL A 647 35.24 -10.46 -21.23
C VAL A 647 33.99 -10.32 -22.10
N MET A 648 32.92 -9.75 -21.56
CA MET A 648 31.67 -9.58 -22.29
C MET A 648 31.80 -8.60 -23.46
N ALA A 649 32.40 -7.43 -23.24
CA ALA A 649 32.69 -6.47 -24.30
C ALA A 649 33.58 -7.09 -25.38
N SER A 650 34.63 -7.81 -24.99
CA SER A 650 35.53 -8.51 -25.93
C SER A 650 34.80 -9.57 -26.74
N THR A 651 33.86 -10.30 -26.15
CA THR A 651 33.07 -11.33 -26.84
C THR A 651 32.19 -10.72 -27.91
N ILE A 652 31.44 -9.67 -27.58
CA ILE A 652 30.59 -8.97 -28.55
C ILE A 652 31.44 -8.35 -29.66
N CYS A 653 32.54 -7.68 -29.31
CA CYS A 653 33.48 -7.14 -30.30
C CYS A 653 34.03 -8.22 -31.24
N ALA A 654 34.49 -9.36 -30.70
CA ALA A 654 35.02 -10.45 -31.51
C ALA A 654 33.98 -11.06 -32.47
N LEU A 655 32.72 -11.16 -32.03
CA LEU A 655 31.62 -11.64 -32.87
C LEU A 655 31.29 -10.65 -34.00
N ILE A 656 31.28 -9.35 -33.73
CA ILE A 656 31.07 -8.30 -34.74
C ILE A 656 32.23 -8.29 -35.75
N LEU A 657 33.48 -8.35 -35.26
CA LEU A 657 34.69 -8.35 -36.10
C LEU A 657 34.76 -9.54 -37.06
N ASP A 658 34.22 -10.71 -36.67
CA ASP A 658 34.10 -11.87 -37.57
C ASP A 658 33.28 -11.57 -38.83
N SER A 659 32.48 -10.50 -38.83
CA SER A 659 31.59 -10.12 -39.92
C SER A 659 32.05 -8.93 -40.77
N THR A 660 33.19 -8.33 -40.46
CA THR A 660 33.70 -7.13 -41.15
C THR A 660 35.19 -7.27 -41.45
N SER A 661 35.85 -6.21 -41.92
CA SER A 661 37.30 -6.15 -42.15
C SER A 661 37.88 -4.81 -41.68
N GLU A 662 39.20 -4.74 -41.50
CA GLU A 662 39.89 -3.50 -41.10
C GLU A 662 39.61 -2.38 -42.11
N GLU A 663 39.64 -2.68 -43.41
CA GLU A 663 39.35 -1.70 -44.45
C GLU A 663 37.91 -1.21 -44.38
N ALA A 664 36.94 -2.11 -44.18
CA ALA A 664 35.53 -1.75 -44.11
C ALA A 664 35.23 -0.83 -42.91
N LEU A 665 35.83 -1.10 -41.75
CA LEU A 665 35.68 -0.23 -40.57
C LEU A 665 36.32 1.14 -40.79
N LEU A 666 37.53 1.21 -41.37
CA LEU A 666 38.22 2.48 -41.60
C LEU A 666 37.56 3.37 -42.67
N GLN A 667 36.68 2.82 -43.51
CA GLN A 667 35.85 3.62 -44.43
C GLN A 667 34.64 4.26 -43.72
N HIS A 668 34.31 3.86 -42.49
CA HIS A 668 33.19 4.42 -41.75
C HIS A 668 33.54 5.81 -41.19
N PRO A 669 32.70 6.84 -41.38
CA PRO A 669 33.04 8.23 -41.03
C PRO A 669 33.33 8.46 -39.54
N ASN A 670 32.73 7.64 -38.67
CA ASN A 670 32.88 7.75 -37.22
C ASN A 670 33.97 6.81 -36.65
N PHE A 671 34.74 6.11 -37.50
CA PHE A 671 35.73 5.13 -37.06
C PHE A 671 37.14 5.50 -37.55
N ASN A 672 38.08 5.63 -36.62
CA ASN A 672 39.46 6.04 -36.91
C ASN A 672 40.49 5.04 -36.35
N ILE A 673 41.78 5.35 -36.56
CA ILE A 673 42.89 4.49 -36.12
C ILE A 673 42.98 4.42 -34.58
N ASP A 674 42.62 5.49 -33.87
CA ASP A 674 42.66 5.52 -32.40
C ASP A 674 41.61 4.56 -31.83
N ASN A 675 40.41 4.54 -32.41
CA ASN A 675 39.34 3.60 -32.07
C ASN A 675 39.78 2.13 -32.27
N LEU A 676 40.45 1.85 -33.39
CA LEU A 676 41.01 0.53 -33.67
C LEU A 676 42.09 0.15 -32.64
N THR A 677 42.86 1.13 -32.16
CA THR A 677 43.87 0.93 -31.12
C THR A 677 43.23 0.58 -29.78
N SER A 678 42.18 1.29 -29.35
CA SER A 678 41.42 0.97 -28.13
C SER A 678 40.80 -0.44 -28.19
N LEU A 679 40.21 -0.82 -29.33
CA LEU A 679 39.70 -2.19 -29.55
C LEU A 679 40.82 -3.24 -29.47
N SER A 680 41.98 -2.96 -30.04
CA SER A 680 43.14 -3.87 -29.97
C SER A 680 43.60 -4.08 -28.53
N LEU A 681 43.63 -3.01 -27.72
CA LEU A 681 43.99 -3.08 -26.31
C LEU A 681 42.94 -3.81 -25.47
N LEU A 682 41.65 -3.66 -25.75
CA LEU A 682 40.58 -4.44 -25.14
C LEU A 682 40.78 -5.94 -25.37
N LEU A 683 40.94 -6.35 -26.64
CA LEU A 683 41.10 -7.77 -26.98
C LEU A 683 42.39 -8.37 -26.43
N LYS A 684 43.50 -7.60 -26.46
CA LYS A 684 44.76 -8.00 -25.83
C LYS A 684 44.58 -8.27 -24.33
N ARG A 685 43.91 -7.36 -23.61
CA ARG A 685 43.65 -7.53 -22.17
C ARG A 685 42.87 -8.82 -21.92
N SER A 686 41.78 -9.05 -22.65
CA SER A 686 40.94 -10.24 -22.47
C SER A 686 41.65 -11.57 -22.80
N LEU A 687 42.43 -11.60 -23.89
CA LEU A 687 43.19 -12.79 -24.29
C LEU A 687 44.40 -13.07 -23.38
N ALA A 688 44.97 -12.06 -22.72
CA ALA A 688 46.01 -12.25 -21.73
C ALA A 688 45.47 -12.87 -20.43
N THR A 689 44.25 -12.48 -20.02
CA THR A 689 43.57 -13.02 -18.83
C THR A 689 43.18 -14.48 -19.02
N SER A 690 42.72 -14.87 -20.22
CA SER A 690 42.32 -16.26 -20.51
C SER A 690 43.45 -17.28 -20.30
N VAL A 691 44.69 -16.90 -20.64
CA VAL A 691 45.88 -17.75 -20.47
C VAL A 691 46.23 -17.97 -18.99
N SER A 692 45.90 -17.00 -18.12
CA SER A 692 46.16 -17.08 -16.68
C SER A 692 45.10 -17.91 -15.94
N ASP A 693 43.82 -17.79 -16.31
CA ASP A 693 42.71 -18.48 -15.63
C ASP A 693 42.54 -19.94 -16.08
N LEU A 694 42.91 -20.30 -17.31
CA LEU A 694 42.99 -21.70 -17.77
C LEU A 694 44.01 -22.54 -16.97
N MET A 695 44.97 -21.91 -16.29
CA MET A 695 45.99 -22.58 -15.46
C MET A 695 45.54 -22.75 -13.99
N VAL A 696 44.47 -22.08 -13.55
CA VAL A 696 43.91 -22.14 -12.20
C VAL A 696 42.44 -22.51 -12.32
N GLY A 697 42.13 -23.81 -12.41
CA GLY A 697 40.81 -24.33 -12.75
C GLY A 697 39.66 -23.82 -11.86
N ASN A 698 39.10 -22.67 -12.20
CA ASN A 698 37.98 -22.05 -11.51
C ASN A 698 36.90 -21.64 -12.54
N ASN A 699 35.68 -22.13 -12.29
CA ASN A 699 34.38 -21.83 -12.89
C ASN A 699 34.21 -21.85 -14.43
N ASN A 700 33.31 -22.74 -14.89
CA ASN A 700 33.10 -23.12 -16.29
C ASN A 700 32.48 -22.06 -17.22
N SER A 701 31.86 -20.97 -16.72
CA SER A 701 31.09 -20.03 -17.57
C SER A 701 31.97 -19.00 -18.30
N GLU A 702 32.90 -18.34 -17.61
CA GLU A 702 33.84 -17.39 -18.26
C GLU A 702 34.80 -18.11 -19.23
N ALA A 703 35.10 -19.38 -18.96
CA ALA A 703 35.89 -20.23 -19.85
C ALA A 703 35.25 -20.38 -21.25
N ASP A 704 33.92 -20.50 -21.33
CA ASP A 704 33.20 -20.60 -22.61
C ASP A 704 33.28 -19.29 -23.41
N LEU A 705 33.15 -18.13 -22.75
CA LEU A 705 33.30 -16.82 -23.39
C LEU A 705 34.73 -16.59 -23.91
N HIS A 706 35.74 -16.94 -23.11
CA HIS A 706 37.14 -16.89 -23.54
C HIS A 706 37.41 -17.82 -24.73
N GLN A 707 36.77 -18.98 -24.79
CA GLN A 707 36.85 -19.87 -25.94
C GLN A 707 36.21 -19.25 -27.18
N ILE A 708 35.05 -18.60 -27.04
CA ILE A 708 34.40 -17.87 -28.14
C ILE A 708 35.33 -16.78 -28.67
N ILE A 709 35.92 -15.96 -27.78
CA ILE A 709 36.85 -14.89 -28.17
C ILE A 709 38.04 -15.47 -28.94
N ALA A 710 38.66 -16.53 -28.44
CA ALA A 710 39.82 -17.16 -29.09
C ALA A 710 39.48 -17.76 -30.46
N LEU A 711 38.34 -18.47 -30.56
CA LEU A 711 37.86 -19.05 -31.82
C LEU A 711 37.55 -17.96 -32.85
N CYS A 712 36.82 -16.92 -32.46
CA CYS A 712 36.54 -15.78 -33.32
C CYS A 712 37.84 -15.08 -33.74
N TYR A 713 38.74 -14.76 -32.81
CA TYR A 713 40.00 -14.12 -33.14
C TYR A 713 40.78 -14.89 -34.22
N SER A 714 40.90 -16.22 -34.06
CA SER A 714 41.57 -17.06 -35.06
C SER A 714 40.89 -17.08 -36.43
N SER A 715 39.58 -16.81 -36.53
CA SER A 715 38.85 -16.80 -37.80
C SER A 715 38.98 -15.48 -38.57
N TRP A 716 39.43 -14.41 -37.93
CA TRP A 716 39.49 -13.09 -38.55
C TRP A 716 40.80 -12.32 -38.36
N GLU A 717 41.76 -12.80 -37.56
CA GLU A 717 43.02 -12.11 -37.28
C GLU A 717 43.76 -11.59 -38.53
N ASP A 718 43.74 -12.35 -39.63
CA ASP A 718 44.39 -11.96 -40.88
C ASP A 718 43.67 -10.82 -41.61
N ARG A 719 42.37 -10.61 -41.35
CA ARG A 719 41.58 -9.46 -41.84
C ARG A 719 41.86 -8.17 -41.05
N PHE A 720 42.59 -8.27 -39.94
CA PHE A 720 42.87 -7.16 -39.02
C PHE A 720 44.36 -7.11 -38.61
N PRO A 721 45.27 -6.80 -39.55
CA PRO A 721 46.71 -6.83 -39.32
C PRO A 721 47.19 -5.93 -38.18
N ARG A 722 46.51 -4.80 -37.92
CA ARG A 722 46.88 -3.92 -36.80
C ARG A 722 46.51 -4.51 -35.45
N ILE A 723 45.34 -5.14 -35.34
CA ILE A 723 44.91 -5.83 -34.11
C ILE A 723 45.86 -6.99 -33.83
N LYS A 724 46.16 -7.81 -34.84
CA LYS A 724 47.10 -8.94 -34.75
C LYS A 724 48.47 -8.50 -34.21
N GLY A 725 49.02 -7.43 -34.78
CA GLY A 725 50.31 -6.89 -34.34
C GLY A 725 50.34 -6.34 -32.90
N VAL A 726 49.20 -6.01 -32.29
CA VAL A 726 49.11 -5.55 -30.89
C VAL A 726 48.88 -6.71 -29.93
N VAL A 727 48.04 -7.68 -30.31
CA VAL A 727 47.70 -8.86 -29.50
C VAL A 727 48.88 -9.82 -29.38
N GLU A 728 49.67 -10.00 -30.44
CA GLU A 728 50.84 -10.92 -30.46
C GLU A 728 52.12 -10.34 -29.83
N ARG A 729 52.14 -9.06 -29.46
CA ARG A 729 53.24 -8.40 -28.74
C ARG A 729 52.96 -8.37 -27.26
#